data_AF-U1QB35-F1
#
_entry.id   AF-U1QB35-F1
#
_cell.length_a   1.000
_cell.length_b   1.000
_cell.length_c   1.000
_cell.angle_alpha   90.00
_cell.angle_beta   90.00
_cell.angle_gamma   90.00
#
_symmetry.space_group_name_H-M   'P 1'
#
loop_
_entity.id
_entity.type
_entity.pdbx_description
1 polymer ?
#
loop_
_entity_poly.entity_id
_entity_poly.type
_entity_poly.pdbx_seq_one_letter_code
_entity_poly.pdbx_strand_id
1 'polypeptide(L)'
;MRLFPARAARACAVICGLALTSLGPLAPPAGADEPAAPPAAPAAPAADAAPATTIDLLGITDLHGHISRTTQTDRDTGQASVEDPGAVTLACEVSAARASNPNTLFVSAGDSVGGSAYVSSILQDRPTIEALNAMSLDASAMGNHELDQGLTDLEDRILPASNFPILAANVSGSAPLAAEGNGRGAFIKEVGGVRVGFVGVVTDELPTLVSPSALSTLTLSPAVATANARAAELKDGDPANGEADIVVVLSHEDAATTATSFGGSVDAVFSGHTHVPFAQTVTGVEGNQIAVVQADHYGWALGRIRLSYDPATRRTAVVRADNEDLRGSNCTTDAYGMAGIVARAEKDSATEGGKPLARIGSDFLRGSDGTGPGANRGTESTASDLIAESFRSWLATDIQPAGSTRYVGIMNAGGVRADFRYAASGTEGDGVLTSGEAYTVQPFGNEMAYTSLTGAELRTLLSQQWQPGSSRPVLTLGLSSNVDVLTEASTPGGSAAPAIREIRVDGEPLADDDTVVVASNSFLLTGGDGYMVFKDKPSTNTGVLDRDVTSAYLASFGDQPVKAGYSKRQVAMSAAPSAAGAGAVTVTMDSLAYTNASEQAAGARRVRVSAGSTEILNRDIDLTVDPTGPTTGKAAFDLAVPADAPTRTCRTIQAATCRWVAVETVDSAGAVLNSFSVEVAVDTGDGDDNTPGPQAGGGAEPSAAAQPQPVGTTGTGAPAAARVPDRASGRASGPLARTGASLNAGSLALSLLAVGGYLILRRRLQA
;
A
#
# COMPACT_ATOMS: atom_id res chain seq x y z
N MET A 1 -30.97 5.27 -52.11
CA MET A 1 -32.28 5.92 -51.85
C MET A 1 -31.99 7.16 -50.99
N ARG A 2 -31.93 8.40 -51.53
CA ARG A 2 -33.03 9.39 -51.72
C ARG A 2 -33.80 9.60 -50.40
N LEU A 3 -33.91 10.77 -49.76
CA LEU A 3 -34.04 12.17 -50.21
C LEU A 3 -33.74 13.21 -49.08
N PHE A 4 -33.29 14.42 -49.46
CA PHE A 4 -33.43 15.71 -48.74
C PHE A 4 -34.83 16.33 -49.03
N PRO A 5 -35.40 17.26 -48.23
CA PRO A 5 -35.10 18.73 -48.25
C PRO A 5 -35.40 19.44 -46.88
N ALA A 6 -35.57 20.77 -46.72
CA ALA A 6 -34.84 22.01 -47.00
C ALA A 6 -35.73 23.19 -46.49
N ARG A 7 -35.11 24.33 -46.08
CA ARG A 7 -35.65 25.73 -45.95
C ARG A 7 -36.56 26.04 -44.73
N ALA A 8 -36.35 27.05 -43.87
CA ALA A 8 -36.05 28.51 -43.95
C ALA A 8 -37.30 29.42 -43.87
N ALA A 9 -37.37 30.31 -42.86
CA ALA A 9 -38.04 31.63 -42.93
C ALA A 9 -37.73 32.51 -41.69
N ARG A 10 -37.31 33.76 -41.94
CA ARG A 10 -37.33 34.90 -40.99
C ARG A 10 -38.62 35.71 -41.21
N ALA A 11 -39.16 36.33 -40.16
CA ALA A 11 -40.01 37.51 -40.27
C ALA A 11 -39.93 38.37 -38.99
N CYS A 12 -39.71 39.68 -39.18
CA CYS A 12 -39.76 40.75 -38.19
C CYS A 12 -41.20 41.19 -37.90
N ALA A 13 -41.45 41.75 -36.71
CA ALA A 13 -42.50 42.74 -36.47
C ALA A 13 -42.09 43.71 -35.35
N VAL A 14 -42.25 45.01 -35.63
CA VAL A 14 -42.06 46.18 -34.77
C VAL A 14 -43.43 46.69 -34.35
N ILE A 15 -43.66 47.05 -33.08
CA ILE A 15 -44.68 48.04 -32.65
C ILE A 15 -44.17 48.85 -31.43
N CYS A 16 -44.41 50.16 -31.49
CA CYS A 16 -44.02 51.23 -30.57
C CYS A 16 -44.88 51.35 -29.28
N GLY A 17 -44.27 51.96 -28.25
CA GLY A 17 -44.79 53.20 -27.65
C GLY A 17 -45.33 53.15 -26.22
N LEU A 18 -44.68 53.87 -25.29
CA LEU A 18 -45.33 54.80 -24.34
C LEU A 18 -44.28 55.60 -23.53
N ALA A 19 -44.51 56.90 -23.43
CA ALA A 19 -43.73 57.88 -22.69
C ALA A 19 -44.50 58.34 -21.45
N LEU A 20 -43.78 58.73 -20.38
CA LEU A 20 -44.29 59.61 -19.33
C LEU A 20 -43.15 60.40 -18.67
N THR A 21 -43.39 61.70 -18.54
CA THR A 21 -42.52 62.79 -18.08
C THR A 21 -42.74 63.12 -16.60
N SER A 22 -41.73 63.63 -15.89
CA SER A 22 -41.92 64.67 -14.85
C SER A 22 -40.63 65.38 -14.40
N LEU A 23 -40.57 66.69 -14.70
CA LEU A 23 -40.26 67.85 -13.83
C LEU A 23 -38.93 67.95 -13.05
N GLY A 24 -38.18 69.03 -13.32
CA GLY A 24 -37.08 69.56 -12.47
C GLY A 24 -37.51 70.72 -11.56
N PRO A 25 -36.55 71.43 -10.91
CA PRO A 25 -36.58 72.89 -10.91
C PRO A 25 -35.20 73.60 -11.06
N LEU A 26 -35.30 74.92 -11.32
CA LEU A 26 -34.32 75.95 -11.73
C LEU A 26 -33.29 76.38 -10.63
N ALA A 27 -32.00 76.58 -10.95
CA ALA A 27 -31.19 77.81 -11.25
C ALA A 27 -30.95 78.84 -10.09
N PRO A 28 -29.73 79.44 -9.95
CA PRO A 28 -29.38 80.71 -10.65
C PRO A 28 -27.89 80.85 -11.11
N PRO A 29 -27.49 81.98 -11.75
CA PRO A 29 -26.29 82.07 -12.62
C PRO A 29 -25.08 82.87 -12.08
N ALA A 30 -23.92 82.58 -12.69
CA ALA A 30 -22.73 83.39 -13.06
C ALA A 30 -22.12 84.47 -12.13
N GLY A 31 -20.78 84.39 -11.97
CA GLY A 31 -19.86 85.47 -11.55
C GLY A 31 -18.49 85.30 -12.24
N ALA A 32 -17.79 86.41 -12.49
CA ALA A 32 -16.81 86.65 -13.56
C ALA A 32 -15.32 86.20 -13.34
N ASP A 33 -14.63 86.08 -14.49
CA ASP A 33 -13.21 86.35 -14.87
C ASP A 33 -11.99 85.78 -14.11
N GLU A 34 -11.19 84.98 -14.84
CA GLU A 34 -9.72 85.09 -14.93
C GLU A 34 -9.20 84.54 -16.30
N PRO A 35 -8.08 85.05 -16.85
CA PRO A 35 -7.70 84.87 -18.26
C PRO A 35 -7.00 83.54 -18.58
N ALA A 36 -7.13 83.14 -19.85
CA ALA A 36 -6.69 81.87 -20.42
C ALA A 36 -5.16 81.62 -20.40
N ALA A 37 -4.79 80.38 -20.04
CA ALA A 37 -3.48 79.79 -20.31
C ALA A 37 -3.42 79.23 -21.75
N PRO A 38 -2.25 79.21 -22.42
CA PRO A 38 -2.12 78.82 -23.82
C PRO A 38 -2.46 77.34 -24.06
N PRO A 39 -2.93 76.96 -25.26
CA PRO A 39 -3.34 75.59 -25.55
C PRO A 39 -2.13 74.65 -25.50
N ALA A 40 -2.25 73.59 -24.71
CA ALA A 40 -1.31 72.47 -24.71
C ALA A 40 -1.31 71.78 -26.08
N ALA A 41 -0.12 71.41 -26.54
CA ALA A 41 0.09 70.62 -27.75
C ALA A 41 -0.70 69.30 -27.69
N PRO A 42 -1.20 68.77 -28.82
CA PRO A 42 -1.94 67.51 -28.83
C PRO A 42 -1.06 66.38 -28.32
N ALA A 43 -1.58 65.65 -27.33
CA ALA A 43 -0.95 64.45 -26.80
C ALA A 43 -0.69 63.44 -27.94
N ALA A 44 0.52 62.90 -27.96
CA ALA A 44 0.87 61.77 -28.81
C ALA A 44 -0.09 60.59 -28.52
N PRO A 45 -0.43 59.76 -29.52
CA PRO A 45 -1.28 58.60 -29.30
C PRO A 45 -0.60 57.68 -28.26
N ALA A 46 -1.41 57.18 -27.32
CA ALA A 46 -0.99 56.16 -26.37
C ALA A 46 -0.35 55.00 -27.14
N ALA A 47 0.87 54.64 -26.76
CA ALA A 47 1.52 53.44 -27.28
C ALA A 47 0.61 52.24 -26.98
N ASP A 48 0.30 51.44 -28.01
CA ASP A 48 -0.38 50.15 -27.84
C ASP A 48 0.36 49.35 -26.76
N ALA A 49 -0.31 49.05 -25.66
CA ALA A 49 0.22 48.18 -24.62
C ALA A 49 0.54 46.82 -25.26
N ALA A 50 1.74 46.30 -25.01
CA ALA A 50 2.11 44.97 -25.50
C ALA A 50 1.04 43.95 -25.05
N PRO A 51 0.57 43.06 -25.94
CA PRO A 51 -0.44 42.07 -25.58
C PRO A 51 0.10 41.16 -24.47
N ALA A 52 -0.79 40.74 -23.56
CA ALA A 52 -0.42 39.84 -22.47
C ALA A 52 0.22 38.55 -23.01
N THR A 53 1.32 38.12 -22.39
CA THR A 53 2.03 36.90 -22.75
C THR A 53 1.35 35.70 -22.09
N THR A 54 0.95 34.71 -22.87
CA THR A 54 0.41 33.45 -22.33
C THR A 54 1.56 32.47 -22.10
N ILE A 55 1.66 31.95 -20.86
CA ILE A 55 2.62 30.93 -20.45
C ILE A 55 1.85 29.65 -20.12
N ASP A 56 2.26 28.54 -20.72
CA ASP A 56 1.75 27.21 -20.38
C ASP A 56 2.79 26.47 -19.54
N LEU A 57 2.36 25.91 -18.42
CA LEU A 57 3.16 25.07 -17.56
C LEU A 57 2.54 23.67 -17.57
N LEU A 58 3.34 22.68 -17.92
CA LEU A 58 2.99 21.27 -17.87
C LEU A 58 3.77 20.64 -16.72
N GLY A 59 3.10 19.83 -15.90
CA GLY A 59 3.71 19.22 -14.73
C GLY A 59 3.45 17.72 -14.68
N ILE A 60 4.47 16.97 -14.26
CA ILE A 60 4.35 15.60 -13.77
C ILE A 60 4.84 15.52 -12.32
N THR A 61 4.59 14.40 -11.67
CA THR A 61 5.14 14.03 -10.38
C THR A 61 5.15 12.50 -10.29
N ASP A 62 5.96 11.95 -9.40
CA ASP A 62 5.88 10.53 -9.00
C ASP A 62 5.90 9.59 -10.23
N LEU A 63 6.76 9.91 -11.21
CA LEU A 63 6.84 9.13 -12.45
C LEU A 63 7.34 7.71 -12.17
N HIS A 64 8.19 7.55 -11.14
CA HIS A 64 8.72 6.25 -10.69
C HIS A 64 9.15 5.36 -11.86
N GLY A 65 9.83 5.94 -12.85
CA GLY A 65 10.31 5.21 -14.02
C GLY A 65 9.25 4.44 -14.82
N HIS A 66 7.96 4.77 -14.74
CA HIS A 66 6.89 4.19 -15.56
C HIS A 66 6.96 4.69 -17.03
N ILE A 67 8.05 4.34 -17.71
CA ILE A 67 8.33 4.76 -19.09
C ILE A 67 7.69 3.82 -20.13
N SER A 68 7.38 2.58 -19.74
CA SER A 68 6.74 1.59 -20.61
C SER A 68 5.22 1.76 -20.58
N ARG A 69 4.57 1.45 -21.71
CA ARG A 69 3.10 1.39 -21.76
C ARG A 69 2.64 0.02 -21.30
N THR A 70 1.77 -0.05 -20.29
CA THR A 70 1.20 -1.29 -19.78
C THR A 70 -0.31 -1.32 -19.98
N THR A 71 -0.87 -2.53 -20.06
CA THR A 71 -2.32 -2.71 -20.20
C THR A 71 -2.81 -3.80 -19.27
N GLN A 72 -3.94 -3.57 -18.63
CA GLN A 72 -4.64 -4.56 -17.85
C GLN A 72 -5.83 -5.09 -18.64
N THR A 73 -6.10 -6.40 -18.52
CA THR A 73 -7.33 -7.01 -19.06
C THR A 73 -8.23 -7.42 -17.91
N ASP A 74 -9.43 -6.86 -17.88
CA ASP A 74 -10.45 -7.24 -16.93
C ASP A 74 -10.87 -8.70 -17.15
N ARG A 75 -10.84 -9.51 -16.10
CA ARG A 75 -11.05 -10.96 -16.19
C ARG A 75 -12.50 -11.36 -16.46
N ASP A 76 -13.46 -10.50 -16.10
CA ASP A 76 -14.88 -10.82 -16.19
C ASP A 76 -15.47 -10.37 -17.54
N THR A 77 -14.96 -9.26 -18.08
CA THR A 77 -15.43 -8.62 -19.33
C THR A 77 -14.50 -8.85 -20.52
N GLY A 78 -13.23 -9.17 -20.27
CA GLY A 78 -12.20 -9.30 -21.30
C GLY A 78 -11.78 -7.97 -21.93
N GLN A 79 -12.21 -6.83 -21.39
CA GLN A 79 -11.83 -5.51 -21.90
C GLN A 79 -10.41 -5.15 -21.45
N ALA A 80 -9.61 -4.67 -22.39
CA ALA A 80 -8.28 -4.14 -22.11
C ALA A 80 -8.34 -2.63 -21.87
N SER A 81 -7.68 -2.17 -20.82
CA SER A 81 -7.47 -0.75 -20.52
C SER A 81 -5.98 -0.48 -20.36
N VAL A 82 -5.58 0.76 -20.64
CA VAL A 82 -4.23 1.24 -20.35
C VAL A 82 -4.10 1.35 -18.84
N GLU A 83 -3.05 0.72 -18.30
CA GLU A 83 -2.68 0.85 -16.90
C GLU A 83 -1.68 1.99 -16.79
N ASP A 84 -0.49 1.86 -17.39
CA ASP A 84 0.48 2.95 -17.53
C ASP A 84 0.50 3.49 -18.97
N PRO A 85 0.36 4.81 -19.17
CA PRO A 85 0.40 5.41 -20.51
C PRO A 85 1.76 5.29 -21.20
N GLY A 86 2.85 5.30 -20.42
CA GLY A 86 4.24 5.24 -20.88
C GLY A 86 4.77 6.57 -21.44
N ALA A 87 6.10 6.69 -21.50
CA ALA A 87 6.81 7.91 -21.86
C ALA A 87 6.53 8.37 -23.31
N VAL A 88 6.21 7.46 -24.23
CA VAL A 88 5.83 7.82 -25.62
C VAL A 88 4.57 8.69 -25.64
N THR A 89 3.56 8.32 -24.85
CA THR A 89 2.31 9.10 -24.74
C THR A 89 2.59 10.47 -24.13
N LEU A 90 3.34 10.49 -23.02
CA LEU A 90 3.73 11.72 -22.34
C LEU A 90 4.52 12.67 -23.27
N ALA A 91 5.54 12.15 -23.96
CA ALA A 91 6.35 12.90 -24.91
C ALA A 91 5.51 13.48 -26.06
N CYS A 92 4.55 12.71 -26.56
CA CYS A 92 3.63 13.13 -27.61
C CYS A 92 2.79 14.34 -27.16
N GLU A 93 2.19 14.28 -25.96
CA GLU A 93 1.38 15.37 -25.42
C GLU A 93 2.20 16.63 -25.11
N VAL A 94 3.39 16.46 -24.51
CA VAL A 94 4.32 17.58 -24.27
C VAL A 94 4.74 18.24 -25.59
N SER A 95 5.04 17.45 -26.62
CA SER A 95 5.36 17.96 -27.95
C SER A 95 4.18 18.68 -28.61
N ALA A 96 2.96 18.16 -28.46
CA ALA A 96 1.76 18.78 -29.02
C ALA A 96 1.46 20.12 -28.34
N ALA A 97 1.60 20.20 -27.03
CA ALA A 97 1.43 21.43 -26.26
C ALA A 97 2.45 22.51 -26.67
N ARG A 98 3.74 22.16 -26.77
CA ARG A 98 4.79 23.08 -27.25
C ARG A 98 4.59 23.55 -28.69
N ALA A 99 4.04 22.70 -29.54
CA ALA A 99 3.68 23.10 -30.91
C ALA A 99 2.50 24.08 -30.93
N SER A 100 1.55 23.94 -29.99
CA SER A 100 0.40 24.85 -29.85
C SER A 100 0.79 26.19 -29.23
N ASN A 101 1.74 26.21 -28.30
CA ASN A 101 2.24 27.42 -27.67
C ASN A 101 3.76 27.31 -27.46
N PRO A 102 4.59 28.12 -28.15
CA PRO A 102 6.04 28.08 -27.95
C PRO A 102 6.47 28.55 -26.56
N ASN A 103 5.60 29.21 -25.80
CA ASN A 103 5.84 29.61 -24.42
C ASN A 103 5.40 28.53 -23.42
N THR A 104 5.71 27.27 -23.69
CA THR A 104 5.39 26.12 -22.84
C THR A 104 6.62 25.61 -22.11
N LEU A 105 6.51 25.46 -20.79
CA LEU A 105 7.52 24.83 -19.92
C LEU A 105 6.96 23.51 -19.39
N PHE A 106 7.84 22.52 -19.19
CA PHE A 106 7.54 21.20 -18.68
C PHE A 106 8.38 20.92 -17.43
N VAL A 107 7.75 20.65 -16.30
CA VAL A 107 8.38 20.53 -14.99
C VAL A 107 7.96 19.25 -14.26
N SER A 108 8.72 18.89 -13.23
CA SER A 108 8.40 17.79 -12.33
C SER A 108 8.37 18.25 -10.86
N ALA A 109 7.45 17.69 -10.07
CA ALA A 109 7.39 17.91 -8.63
C ALA A 109 8.20 16.87 -7.82
N GLY A 110 9.07 16.07 -8.44
CA GLY A 110 9.94 15.09 -7.76
C GLY A 110 9.51 13.64 -8.00
N ASP A 111 10.24 12.71 -7.39
CA ASP A 111 10.03 11.25 -7.47
C ASP A 111 9.90 10.73 -8.91
N SER A 112 10.79 11.25 -9.75
CA SER A 112 10.87 10.80 -11.13
C SER A 112 11.62 9.46 -11.23
N VAL A 113 12.55 9.24 -10.31
CA VAL A 113 13.37 8.02 -10.14
C VAL A 113 13.13 7.43 -8.76
N GLY A 114 13.67 6.23 -8.49
CA GLY A 114 13.39 5.52 -7.24
C GLY A 114 11.94 5.04 -7.18
N GLY A 115 11.60 4.11 -6.28
CA GLY A 115 10.27 3.47 -6.27
C GLY A 115 9.86 2.85 -7.62
N SER A 116 10.82 2.62 -8.51
CA SER A 116 10.56 2.70 -9.95
C SER A 116 10.11 1.39 -10.56
N ALA A 117 9.30 1.43 -11.63
CA ALA A 117 8.95 0.26 -12.43
C ALA A 117 10.20 -0.52 -12.87
N TYR A 118 10.09 -1.86 -12.92
CA TYR A 118 11.23 -2.76 -13.12
C TYR A 118 12.11 -2.43 -14.32
N VAL A 119 11.49 -2.04 -15.44
CA VAL A 119 12.18 -1.65 -16.67
C VAL A 119 13.20 -0.52 -16.45
N SER A 120 12.95 0.33 -15.47
CA SER A 120 13.81 1.46 -15.09
C SER A 120 14.67 1.12 -13.88
N SER A 121 14.09 0.52 -12.83
CA SER A 121 14.80 0.30 -11.56
C SER A 121 16.01 -0.63 -11.72
N ILE A 122 15.89 -1.72 -12.48
CA ILE A 122 17.02 -2.64 -12.73
C ILE A 122 18.16 -1.98 -13.53
N LEU A 123 17.86 -0.89 -14.22
CA LEU A 123 18.79 -0.06 -14.98
C LEU A 123 19.20 1.21 -14.22
N GLN A 124 18.98 1.23 -12.90
CA GLN A 124 19.25 2.37 -12.02
C GLN A 124 18.59 3.66 -12.53
N ASP A 125 17.38 3.59 -13.07
CA ASP A 125 16.58 4.72 -13.58
C ASP A 125 17.23 5.58 -14.67
N ARG A 126 18.36 5.14 -15.24
CA ARG A 126 19.00 5.83 -16.38
C ARG A 126 18.02 6.03 -17.55
N PRO A 127 17.19 5.04 -17.94
CA PRO A 127 16.21 5.25 -19.00
C PRO A 127 15.18 6.34 -18.70
N THR A 128 14.78 6.49 -17.43
CA THR A 128 13.86 7.53 -16.99
C THR A 128 14.48 8.92 -17.17
N ILE A 129 15.72 9.08 -16.71
CA ILE A 129 16.47 10.33 -16.86
C ILE A 129 16.71 10.62 -18.36
N GLU A 130 17.05 9.62 -19.17
CA GLU A 130 17.17 9.74 -20.64
C GLU A 130 15.86 10.23 -21.29
N ALA A 131 14.71 9.68 -20.87
CA ALA A 131 13.40 10.08 -21.37
C ALA A 131 13.08 11.54 -21.02
N LEU A 132 13.29 11.95 -19.77
CA LEU A 132 13.06 13.33 -19.30
C LEU A 132 14.01 14.33 -19.98
N ASN A 133 15.28 13.94 -20.17
CA ASN A 133 16.25 14.71 -20.94
C ASN A 133 15.82 14.88 -22.40
N ALA A 134 15.35 13.83 -23.06
CA ALA A 134 14.88 13.87 -24.44
C ALA A 134 13.64 14.78 -24.59
N MET A 135 12.75 14.76 -23.59
CA MET A 135 11.62 15.68 -23.50
C MET A 135 12.02 17.10 -23.08
N SER A 136 13.31 17.38 -22.83
CA SER A 136 13.80 18.68 -22.38
C SER A 136 12.99 19.21 -21.18
N LEU A 137 12.91 18.41 -20.11
CA LEU A 137 12.35 18.87 -18.83
C LEU A 137 13.07 20.16 -18.40
N ASP A 138 12.33 21.13 -17.88
CA ASP A 138 12.85 22.46 -17.57
C ASP A 138 13.43 22.57 -16.16
N ALA A 139 12.78 21.93 -15.18
CA ALA A 139 13.21 21.83 -13.81
C ALA A 139 12.45 20.71 -13.10
N SER A 140 13.05 20.13 -12.06
CA SER A 140 12.39 19.21 -11.14
C SER A 140 12.57 19.69 -9.71
N ALA A 141 11.59 19.49 -8.84
CA ALA A 141 11.91 19.36 -7.42
C ALA A 141 12.64 18.03 -7.17
N MET A 142 13.35 17.97 -6.05
CA MET A 142 13.73 16.70 -5.45
C MET A 142 12.54 16.14 -4.66
N GLY A 143 12.25 14.86 -4.80
CA GLY A 143 11.39 14.11 -3.90
C GLY A 143 12.19 13.18 -2.99
N ASN A 144 11.51 12.34 -2.22
CA ASN A 144 12.17 11.41 -1.30
C ASN A 144 12.88 10.27 -2.04
N HIS A 145 12.33 9.82 -3.17
CA HIS A 145 12.86 8.66 -3.90
C HIS A 145 14.15 8.94 -4.68
N GLU A 146 14.49 10.21 -4.90
CA GLU A 146 15.83 10.60 -5.34
C GLU A 146 16.95 10.23 -4.32
N LEU A 147 16.60 9.85 -3.08
CA LEU A 147 17.54 9.37 -2.05
C LEU A 147 17.47 7.86 -1.77
N ASP A 148 16.71 7.07 -2.54
CA ASP A 148 16.56 5.62 -2.30
C ASP A 148 17.91 4.89 -2.22
N GLN A 149 18.84 5.28 -3.09
CA GLN A 149 20.20 4.71 -3.17
C GLN A 149 21.23 5.53 -2.39
N GLY A 150 20.76 6.47 -1.55
CA GLY A 150 21.56 7.35 -0.71
C GLY A 150 22.05 8.62 -1.39
N LEU A 151 22.54 9.56 -0.58
CA LEU A 151 22.98 10.88 -1.04
C LEU A 151 24.11 10.82 -2.07
N THR A 152 25.05 9.86 -1.93
CA THR A 152 26.14 9.70 -2.91
C THR A 152 25.61 9.35 -4.30
N ASP A 153 24.57 8.53 -4.39
CA ASP A 153 23.97 8.18 -5.67
C ASP A 153 23.25 9.38 -6.31
N LEU A 154 22.56 10.19 -5.50
CA LEU A 154 22.03 11.48 -5.95
C LEU A 154 23.13 12.37 -6.54
N GLU A 155 24.20 12.60 -5.78
CA GLU A 155 25.29 13.51 -6.14
C GLU A 155 26.12 13.04 -7.35
N ASP A 156 26.44 11.74 -7.43
CA ASP A 156 27.38 11.21 -8.41
C ASP A 156 26.70 10.66 -9.67
N ARG A 157 25.40 10.32 -9.60
CA ARG A 157 24.68 9.69 -10.72
C ARG A 157 23.45 10.45 -11.16
N ILE A 158 22.53 10.80 -10.25
CA ILE A 158 21.24 11.40 -10.64
C ILE A 158 21.41 12.85 -11.09
N LEU A 159 22.07 13.70 -10.29
CA LEU A 159 22.30 15.11 -10.65
C LEU A 159 23.12 15.21 -11.96
N PRO A 160 24.27 14.53 -12.13
CA PRO A 160 25.08 14.69 -13.34
C PRO A 160 24.47 14.08 -14.60
N ALA A 161 23.55 13.12 -14.47
CA ALA A 161 22.83 12.55 -15.61
C ALA A 161 21.65 13.41 -16.07
N SER A 162 21.18 14.34 -15.25
CA SER A 162 20.03 15.20 -15.54
C SER A 162 20.48 16.46 -16.28
N ASN A 163 19.89 16.75 -17.45
CA ASN A 163 20.15 17.96 -18.22
C ASN A 163 19.30 19.16 -17.74
N PHE A 164 18.64 19.00 -16.60
CA PHE A 164 17.74 19.94 -15.97
C PHE A 164 18.07 20.02 -14.48
N PRO A 165 17.86 21.16 -13.83
CA PRO A 165 18.17 21.30 -12.43
C PRO A 165 17.18 20.55 -11.54
N ILE A 166 17.70 19.87 -10.52
CA ILE A 166 16.91 19.27 -9.43
C ILE A 166 16.99 20.20 -8.20
N LEU A 167 15.85 20.70 -7.76
CA LEU A 167 15.75 21.82 -6.82
C LEU A 167 15.26 21.37 -5.43
N ALA A 168 15.95 21.80 -4.38
CA ALA A 168 15.61 21.50 -2.99
C ALA A 168 15.98 22.66 -2.05
N ALA A 169 15.18 23.72 -2.01
CA ALA A 169 15.47 24.95 -1.26
C ALA A 169 15.45 24.75 0.26
N ASN A 170 14.69 23.77 0.74
CA ASN A 170 14.57 23.44 2.16
C ASN A 170 15.52 22.34 2.63
N VAL A 171 16.43 21.87 1.77
CA VAL A 171 17.45 20.87 2.07
C VAL A 171 18.83 21.53 2.03
N SER A 172 19.64 21.26 3.04
CA SER A 172 21.04 21.71 3.08
C SER A 172 21.97 20.58 3.52
N GLY A 173 23.27 20.71 3.27
CA GLY A 173 24.28 19.70 3.61
C GLY A 173 24.91 18.97 2.42
N SER A 174 24.36 19.16 1.22
CA SER A 174 24.93 18.70 -0.05
C SER A 174 25.37 19.89 -0.90
N ALA A 175 26.65 19.97 -1.24
CA ALA A 175 27.19 21.03 -2.09
C ALA A 175 26.77 20.89 -3.56
N PRO A 176 26.77 19.69 -4.17
CA PRO A 176 26.24 19.48 -5.51
C PRO A 176 24.77 19.89 -5.62
N LEU A 177 23.90 19.41 -4.71
CA LEU A 177 22.48 19.77 -4.73
C LEU A 177 22.25 21.28 -4.53
N ALA A 178 23.02 21.92 -3.64
CA ALA A 178 22.92 23.36 -3.41
C ALA A 178 23.36 24.21 -4.61
N ALA A 179 24.15 23.64 -5.53
CA ALA A 179 24.66 24.30 -6.73
C ALA A 179 23.72 24.18 -7.95
N GLU A 180 22.71 23.29 -7.89
CA GLU A 180 21.73 23.09 -8.96
C GLU A 180 20.96 24.39 -9.30
N GLY A 181 20.56 24.51 -10.57
CA GLY A 181 19.85 25.68 -11.09
C GLY A 181 20.72 26.95 -11.04
N ASN A 182 20.24 27.96 -10.33
CA ASN A 182 21.00 29.17 -10.01
C ASN A 182 21.49 29.16 -8.54
N GLY A 183 21.43 27.99 -7.89
CA GLY A 183 21.75 27.78 -6.49
C GLY A 183 20.57 28.04 -5.53
N ARG A 184 20.73 27.57 -4.28
CA ARG A 184 19.73 27.73 -3.20
C ARG A 184 18.35 27.14 -3.55
N GLY A 185 18.33 26.06 -4.33
CA GLY A 185 17.09 25.35 -4.71
C GLY A 185 16.15 26.17 -5.59
N ALA A 186 16.68 27.08 -6.41
CA ALA A 186 15.89 27.85 -7.36
C ALA A 186 16.54 27.91 -8.75
N PHE A 187 15.71 28.07 -9.78
CA PHE A 187 16.12 28.20 -11.18
C PHE A 187 15.26 29.24 -11.90
N ILE A 188 15.85 30.11 -12.71
CA ILE A 188 15.11 31.13 -13.48
C ILE A 188 15.29 30.88 -14.97
N LYS A 189 14.17 30.78 -15.69
CA LYS A 189 14.15 30.62 -17.15
C LYS A 189 13.34 31.72 -17.81
N GLU A 190 13.90 32.34 -18.84
CA GLU A 190 13.18 33.31 -19.66
C GLU A 190 12.44 32.60 -20.81
N VAL A 191 11.16 32.92 -20.98
CA VAL A 191 10.31 32.42 -22.07
C VAL A 191 9.34 33.51 -22.52
N GLY A 192 9.28 33.77 -23.83
CA GLY A 192 8.41 34.83 -24.37
C GLY A 192 8.66 36.23 -23.78
N GLY A 193 9.89 36.52 -23.33
CA GLY A 193 10.26 37.76 -22.65
C GLY A 193 9.80 37.86 -21.19
N VAL A 194 9.36 36.75 -20.58
CA VAL A 194 8.93 36.66 -19.18
C VAL A 194 9.91 35.76 -18.43
N ARG A 195 10.40 36.21 -17.26
CA ARG A 195 11.28 35.41 -16.39
C ARG A 195 10.42 34.57 -15.45
N VAL A 196 10.47 33.26 -15.61
CA VAL A 196 9.77 32.30 -14.75
C VAL A 196 10.78 31.71 -13.78
N GLY A 197 10.60 31.99 -12.49
CA GLY A 197 11.38 31.42 -11.40
C GLY A 197 10.73 30.15 -10.87
N PHE A 198 11.53 29.12 -10.66
CA PHE A 198 11.15 27.84 -10.06
C PHE A 198 11.80 27.72 -8.68
N VAL A 199 11.02 27.30 -7.69
CA VAL A 199 11.50 27.01 -6.33
C VAL A 199 11.11 25.57 -6.00
N GLY A 200 12.10 24.71 -5.77
CA GLY A 200 11.86 23.32 -5.37
C GLY A 200 11.85 23.15 -3.86
N VAL A 201 10.95 22.35 -3.31
CA VAL A 201 10.96 21.93 -1.90
C VAL A 201 10.59 20.46 -1.76
N VAL A 202 11.19 19.80 -0.77
CA VAL A 202 11.04 18.36 -0.45
C VAL A 202 10.15 18.21 0.78
N THR A 203 9.38 17.11 0.87
CA THR A 203 8.44 16.88 1.97
C THR A 203 9.08 16.97 3.36
N ASP A 204 8.36 17.58 4.31
CA ASP A 204 8.69 17.61 5.73
C ASP A 204 8.73 16.20 6.35
N GLU A 205 8.13 15.18 5.70
CA GLU A 205 8.11 13.79 6.15
C GLU A 205 9.40 13.02 5.85
N LEU A 206 10.32 13.59 5.06
CA LEU A 206 11.56 12.94 4.61
C LEU A 206 12.32 12.15 5.71
N PRO A 207 12.46 12.64 6.97
CA PRO A 207 13.12 11.91 8.05
C PRO A 207 12.54 10.54 8.39
N THR A 208 11.28 10.29 8.01
CA THR A 208 10.62 9.01 8.25
C THR A 208 10.57 8.10 7.03
N LEU A 209 10.90 8.64 5.85
CA LEU A 209 10.74 7.94 4.57
C LEU A 209 12.02 7.27 4.10
N VAL A 210 13.18 7.84 4.42
CA VAL A 210 14.48 7.34 3.98
C VAL A 210 15.35 6.88 5.15
N SER A 211 16.38 6.09 4.88
CA SER A 211 17.26 5.60 5.94
C SER A 211 17.94 6.76 6.69
N PRO A 212 18.16 6.65 8.03
CA PRO A 212 18.90 7.65 8.79
C PRO A 212 20.31 7.92 8.25
N SER A 213 20.92 6.92 7.60
CA SER A 213 22.25 7.05 6.98
C SER A 213 22.24 8.02 5.80
N ALA A 214 21.19 7.98 4.96
CA ALA A 214 21.02 8.88 3.82
C ALA A 214 20.83 10.35 4.24
N LEU A 215 20.30 10.56 5.45
CA LEU A 215 20.07 11.89 6.02
C LEU A 215 21.17 12.41 6.93
N SER A 216 22.18 11.59 7.24
CA SER A 216 23.17 11.89 8.29
C SER A 216 23.93 13.22 8.09
N THR A 217 24.00 13.73 6.86
CA THR A 217 24.62 15.01 6.51
C THR A 217 23.61 16.08 6.08
N LEU A 218 22.34 15.72 5.91
CA LEU A 218 21.29 16.61 5.41
C LEU A 218 20.55 17.28 6.57
N THR A 219 20.18 18.55 6.39
CA THR A 219 19.32 19.29 7.31
C THR A 219 18.11 19.82 6.55
N LEU A 220 16.93 19.53 7.11
CA LEU A 220 15.64 19.96 6.58
C LEU A 220 15.11 21.20 7.28
N SER A 221 14.58 22.13 6.50
CA SER A 221 13.75 23.25 6.97
C SER A 221 12.30 23.04 6.52
N PRO A 222 11.31 23.70 7.16
CA PRO A 222 9.91 23.53 6.77
C PRO A 222 9.66 23.91 5.31
N ALA A 223 9.09 22.99 4.53
CA ALA A 223 8.97 23.09 3.08
C ALA A 223 8.24 24.35 2.62
N VAL A 224 6.97 24.51 3.02
CA VAL A 224 6.12 25.64 2.57
C VAL A 224 6.66 26.99 3.04
N ALA A 225 7.17 27.07 4.28
CA ALA A 225 7.74 28.31 4.80
C ALA A 225 8.98 28.73 4.00
N THR A 226 9.83 27.77 3.63
CA THR A 226 11.02 28.01 2.82
C THR A 226 10.64 28.41 1.39
N ALA A 227 9.65 27.75 0.79
CA ALA A 227 9.14 28.10 -0.54
C ALA A 227 8.63 29.54 -0.59
N ASN A 228 7.82 29.96 0.40
CA ASN A 228 7.31 31.33 0.48
C ASN A 228 8.43 32.37 0.65
N ALA A 229 9.43 32.08 1.49
CA ALA A 229 10.58 32.96 1.68
C ALA A 229 11.38 33.12 0.38
N ARG A 230 11.67 32.01 -0.31
CA ARG A 230 12.42 32.04 -1.58
C ARG A 230 11.62 32.71 -2.70
N ALA A 231 10.30 32.50 -2.76
CA ALA A 231 9.44 33.19 -3.71
C ALA A 231 9.42 34.71 -3.49
N ALA A 232 9.43 35.16 -2.23
CA ALA A 232 9.51 36.58 -1.90
C ALA A 232 10.85 37.19 -2.31
N GLU A 233 11.97 36.49 -2.08
CA GLU A 233 13.29 36.91 -2.57
C GLU A 233 13.28 37.11 -4.09
N LEU A 234 12.72 36.17 -4.87
CA LEU A 234 12.68 36.27 -6.33
C LEU A 234 11.81 37.43 -6.87
N LYS A 235 11.08 38.16 -6.00
CA LYS A 235 10.19 39.28 -6.36
C LYS A 235 10.52 40.57 -5.61
N ASP A 236 11.61 40.63 -4.84
CA ASP A 236 11.91 41.78 -3.97
C ASP A 236 12.65 42.94 -4.67
N GLY A 237 13.16 42.72 -5.88
CA GLY A 237 13.89 43.70 -6.67
C GLY A 237 15.41 43.67 -6.45
N ASP A 238 15.95 42.73 -5.67
CA ASP A 238 17.39 42.56 -5.46
C ASP A 238 18.01 41.66 -6.55
N PRO A 239 18.77 42.20 -7.51
CA PRO A 239 19.38 41.40 -8.57
C PRO A 239 20.39 40.36 -8.05
N ALA A 240 20.84 40.44 -6.79
CA ALA A 240 21.78 39.48 -6.21
C ALA A 240 21.18 38.07 -6.00
N ASN A 241 19.86 37.96 -5.83
CA ASN A 241 19.18 36.69 -5.55
C ASN A 241 18.49 36.08 -6.80
N GLY A 242 18.49 36.83 -7.91
CA GLY A 242 17.79 36.55 -9.15
C GLY A 242 16.33 37.02 -9.12
N GLU A 243 15.86 37.64 -10.20
CA GLU A 243 14.53 38.26 -10.24
C GLU A 243 13.61 37.56 -11.24
N ALA A 244 12.39 37.24 -10.81
CA ALA A 244 11.37 36.55 -11.59
C ALA A 244 10.08 37.39 -11.71
N ASP A 245 9.44 37.29 -12.87
CA ASP A 245 8.15 37.91 -13.14
C ASP A 245 6.99 36.99 -12.72
N ILE A 246 7.21 35.68 -12.81
CA ILE A 246 6.32 34.61 -12.35
C ILE A 246 7.13 33.68 -11.46
N VAL A 247 6.60 33.28 -10.31
CA VAL A 247 7.21 32.25 -9.45
C VAL A 247 6.30 31.02 -9.38
N VAL A 248 6.88 29.88 -9.74
CA VAL A 248 6.27 28.54 -9.69
C VAL A 248 6.97 27.73 -8.61
N VAL A 249 6.22 27.21 -7.64
CA VAL A 249 6.76 26.27 -6.65
C VAL A 249 6.61 24.85 -7.19
N LEU A 250 7.70 24.08 -7.16
CA LEU A 250 7.71 22.64 -7.37
C LEU A 250 7.79 22.01 -5.97
N SER A 251 6.66 21.57 -5.45
CA SER A 251 6.51 21.13 -4.06
C SER A 251 6.33 19.63 -4.02
N HIS A 252 7.32 18.88 -3.55
CA HIS A 252 7.12 17.47 -3.28
C HIS A 252 6.40 17.28 -1.94
N GLU A 253 5.17 17.81 -1.84
CA GLU A 253 4.27 17.77 -0.68
C GLU A 253 2.85 17.53 -1.16
N ASP A 254 2.01 17.01 -0.27
CA ASP A 254 0.58 16.81 -0.53
C ASP A 254 -0.13 18.13 -0.84
N ALA A 255 -0.70 18.24 -2.04
CA ALA A 255 -1.52 19.39 -2.41
C ALA A 255 -2.73 19.56 -1.49
N ALA A 256 -3.34 18.47 -1.02
CA ALA A 256 -4.59 18.55 -0.25
C ALA A 256 -4.41 19.28 1.09
N THR A 257 -3.21 19.20 1.68
CA THR A 257 -2.88 19.84 2.96
C THR A 257 -2.18 21.18 2.80
N THR A 258 -1.43 21.38 1.71
CA THR A 258 -0.56 22.57 1.54
C THR A 258 -1.09 23.64 0.59
N ALA A 259 -2.08 23.35 -0.26
CA ALA A 259 -2.49 24.23 -1.37
C ALA A 259 -2.77 25.69 -0.96
N THR A 260 -3.42 25.92 0.18
CA THR A 260 -3.78 27.27 0.65
C THR A 260 -2.67 27.98 1.44
N SER A 261 -1.53 27.32 1.65
CA SER A 261 -0.46 27.78 2.56
C SER A 261 0.60 28.65 1.88
N PHE A 262 0.52 28.83 0.55
CA PHE A 262 1.44 29.66 -0.24
C PHE A 262 1.03 31.14 -0.25
N GLY A 263 2.02 32.04 -0.22
CA GLY A 263 1.85 33.50 -0.09
C GLY A 263 1.74 34.26 -1.42
N GLY A 264 1.68 35.60 -1.32
CA GLY A 264 1.45 36.55 -2.42
C GLY A 264 2.47 36.53 -3.55
N SER A 265 3.67 36.05 -3.25
CA SER A 265 4.77 35.97 -4.21
C SER A 265 4.71 34.71 -5.09
N VAL A 266 3.89 33.72 -4.75
CA VAL A 266 3.71 32.48 -5.52
C VAL A 266 2.54 32.62 -6.50
N ASP A 267 2.76 32.30 -7.77
CA ASP A 267 1.74 32.37 -8.83
C ASP A 267 1.13 31.00 -9.17
N ALA A 268 1.94 29.95 -9.06
CA ALA A 268 1.54 28.58 -9.37
C ALA A 268 2.31 27.57 -8.51
N VAL A 269 1.72 26.41 -8.29
CA VAL A 269 2.33 25.29 -7.57
C VAL A 269 2.07 24.00 -8.34
N PHE A 270 3.13 23.23 -8.57
CA PHE A 270 3.04 21.81 -8.88
C PHE A 270 3.37 21.01 -7.63
N SER A 271 2.46 20.12 -7.22
CA SER A 271 2.58 19.28 -6.02
C SER A 271 2.79 17.80 -6.37
N GLY A 272 3.12 16.96 -5.37
CA GLY A 272 3.51 15.55 -5.56
C GLY A 272 3.38 14.68 -4.31
N HIS A 273 4.17 13.62 -4.22
CA HIS A 273 4.36 12.74 -3.05
C HIS A 273 3.20 11.76 -2.75
N THR A 274 1.95 12.24 -2.71
CA THR A 274 0.83 11.41 -2.20
C THR A 274 0.15 10.55 -3.25
N HIS A 275 0.53 10.66 -4.53
CA HIS A 275 -0.14 9.99 -5.65
C HIS A 275 -1.65 10.35 -5.78
N VAL A 276 -2.09 11.44 -5.15
CA VAL A 276 -3.49 11.88 -5.19
C VAL A 276 -3.64 13.06 -6.15
N PRO A 277 -4.43 12.94 -7.23
CA PRO A 277 -4.60 14.04 -8.17
C PRO A 277 -5.33 15.21 -7.51
N PHE A 278 -4.78 16.42 -7.66
CA PHE A 278 -5.39 17.68 -7.22
C PHE A 278 -5.25 18.73 -8.33
N ALA A 279 -6.30 19.50 -8.63
CA ALA A 279 -6.17 20.62 -9.56
C ALA A 279 -7.23 21.68 -9.31
N GLN A 280 -6.83 22.80 -8.70
CA GLN A 280 -7.74 23.90 -8.35
C GLN A 280 -7.01 25.24 -8.37
N THR A 281 -7.76 26.32 -8.62
CA THR A 281 -7.32 27.67 -8.26
C THR A 281 -7.78 27.96 -6.84
N VAL A 282 -6.84 28.20 -5.94
CA VAL A 282 -7.10 28.44 -4.52
C VAL A 282 -6.76 29.88 -4.14
N THR A 283 -7.25 30.33 -3.00
CA THR A 283 -6.84 31.58 -2.38
C THR A 283 -5.72 31.27 -1.38
N GLY A 284 -4.54 31.83 -1.63
CA GLY A 284 -3.36 31.68 -0.77
C GLY A 284 -3.50 32.44 0.56
N VAL A 285 -2.51 32.29 1.45
CA VAL A 285 -2.54 32.85 2.82
C VAL A 285 -2.64 34.38 2.86
N GLU A 286 -2.22 35.05 1.78
CA GLU A 286 -2.26 36.51 1.63
C GLU A 286 -3.40 37.00 0.72
N GLY A 287 -4.33 36.11 0.32
CA GLY A 287 -5.51 36.46 -0.47
C GLY A 287 -5.29 36.48 -1.99
N ASN A 288 -4.10 36.13 -2.47
CA ASN A 288 -3.81 35.97 -3.90
C ASN A 288 -4.40 34.67 -4.47
N GLN A 289 -4.72 34.67 -5.76
CA GLN A 289 -5.18 33.47 -6.46
C GLN A 289 -3.98 32.69 -6.98
N ILE A 290 -3.89 31.41 -6.62
CA ILE A 290 -2.78 30.51 -6.97
C ILE A 290 -3.36 29.30 -7.70
N ALA A 291 -2.77 28.93 -8.83
CA ALA A 291 -3.06 27.66 -9.48
C ALA A 291 -2.25 26.55 -8.80
N VAL A 292 -2.91 25.56 -8.21
CA VAL A 292 -2.25 24.41 -7.58
C VAL A 292 -2.66 23.15 -8.31
N VAL A 293 -1.68 22.41 -8.81
CA VAL A 293 -1.87 21.16 -9.56
C VAL A 293 -0.93 20.09 -9.04
N GLN A 294 -1.45 18.98 -8.56
CA GLN A 294 -0.72 17.74 -8.38
C GLN A 294 -1.20 16.80 -9.47
N ALA A 295 -0.31 16.48 -10.41
CA ALA A 295 -0.59 15.40 -11.33
C ALA A 295 -0.72 14.10 -10.53
N ASP A 296 -1.50 13.17 -11.06
CA ASP A 296 -1.46 11.79 -10.55
C ASP A 296 -0.05 11.21 -10.76
N HIS A 297 0.19 9.98 -10.31
CA HIS A 297 1.48 9.29 -10.39
C HIS A 297 1.69 8.53 -11.71
N TYR A 298 2.89 7.96 -11.91
CA TYR A 298 3.24 7.01 -13.00
C TYR A 298 3.04 7.54 -14.43
N GLY A 299 2.94 8.86 -14.60
CA GLY A 299 2.57 9.48 -15.86
C GLY A 299 1.11 9.24 -16.25
N TRP A 300 0.24 8.90 -15.30
CA TRP A 300 -1.21 8.74 -15.51
C TRP A 300 -1.89 10.05 -15.86
N ALA A 301 -1.38 11.18 -15.36
CA ALA A 301 -1.89 12.49 -15.70
C ALA A 301 -0.79 13.49 -16.07
N LEU A 302 -1.15 14.44 -16.92
CA LEU A 302 -0.37 15.65 -17.19
C LEU A 302 -1.04 16.84 -16.51
N GLY A 303 -0.39 17.41 -15.50
CA GLY A 303 -0.84 18.63 -14.86
C GLY A 303 -0.68 19.82 -15.80
N ARG A 304 -1.68 20.69 -15.87
CA ARG A 304 -1.69 21.85 -16.78
C ARG A 304 -2.09 23.11 -16.05
N ILE A 305 -1.20 24.11 -16.09
CA ILE A 305 -1.48 25.46 -15.62
C ILE A 305 -1.26 26.42 -16.79
N ARG A 306 -2.25 27.27 -17.08
CA ARG A 306 -2.10 28.38 -18.04
C ARG A 306 -2.17 29.69 -17.29
N LEU A 307 -1.13 30.50 -17.46
CA LEU A 307 -1.04 31.85 -16.90
C LEU A 307 -1.06 32.89 -18.02
N SER A 308 -1.69 34.02 -17.75
CA SER A 308 -1.56 35.24 -18.55
C SER A 308 -0.72 36.24 -17.77
N TYR A 309 0.32 36.79 -18.39
CA TYR A 309 1.20 37.79 -17.80
C TYR A 309 1.07 39.11 -18.55
N ASP A 310 0.74 40.18 -17.84
CA ASP A 310 0.73 41.54 -18.37
C ASP A 310 2.08 42.22 -18.07
N PRO A 311 2.94 42.44 -19.09
CA PRO A 311 4.25 43.07 -18.89
C PRO A 311 4.18 44.54 -18.48
N ALA A 312 3.07 45.24 -18.74
CA ALA A 312 2.92 46.64 -18.37
C ALA A 312 2.61 46.80 -16.87
N THR A 313 1.77 45.92 -16.32
CA THR A 313 1.41 45.95 -14.90
C THR A 313 2.19 44.97 -14.03
N ARG A 314 2.98 44.09 -14.66
CA ARG A 314 3.67 42.94 -14.04
C ARG A 314 2.73 42.06 -13.24
N ARG A 315 1.50 41.89 -13.73
CA ARG A 315 0.47 41.08 -13.07
C ARG A 315 0.27 39.75 -13.79
N THR A 316 0.14 38.71 -12.99
CA THR A 316 -0.21 37.35 -13.40
C THR A 316 -1.71 37.12 -13.18
N ALA A 317 -2.31 36.33 -14.06
CA ALA A 317 -3.67 35.84 -13.90
C ALA A 317 -3.75 34.35 -14.27
N VAL A 318 -4.41 33.57 -13.43
CA VAL A 318 -4.68 32.15 -13.70
C VAL A 318 -5.79 32.04 -14.73
N VAL A 319 -5.49 31.38 -15.86
CA VAL A 319 -6.45 31.08 -16.93
C VAL A 319 -7.00 29.67 -16.79
N ARG A 320 -6.15 28.71 -16.39
CA ARG A 320 -6.51 27.29 -16.28
C ARG A 320 -5.63 26.58 -15.25
N ALA A 321 -6.23 25.61 -14.55
CA ALA A 321 -5.57 24.62 -13.70
C ALA A 321 -6.37 23.31 -13.78
N ASP A 322 -5.79 22.23 -14.31
CA ASP A 322 -6.43 20.92 -14.45
C ASP A 322 -5.41 19.79 -14.60
N ASN A 323 -5.88 18.55 -14.48
CA ASN A 323 -5.15 17.34 -14.84
C ASN A 323 -5.76 16.70 -16.09
N GLU A 324 -4.92 16.34 -17.04
CA GLU A 324 -5.29 15.54 -18.22
C GLU A 324 -4.95 14.07 -18.00
N ASP A 325 -5.95 13.19 -17.99
CA ASP A 325 -5.74 11.74 -17.87
C ASP A 325 -5.14 11.17 -19.16
N LEU A 326 -3.89 10.73 -19.08
CA LEU A 326 -3.12 10.18 -20.19
C LEU A 326 -3.46 8.72 -20.51
N ARG A 327 -4.16 8.00 -19.62
CA ARG A 327 -4.65 6.63 -19.92
C ARG A 327 -5.72 6.66 -21.00
N GLY A 328 -6.47 7.77 -21.10
CA GLY A 328 -7.42 8.05 -22.16
C GLY A 328 -6.82 8.70 -23.41
N SER A 329 -5.53 9.04 -23.41
CA SER A 329 -4.89 9.69 -24.56
C SER A 329 -4.68 8.71 -25.72
N ASN A 330 -4.91 9.22 -26.94
CA ASN A 330 -4.60 8.55 -28.20
C ASN A 330 -3.32 9.08 -28.85
N CYS A 331 -2.57 9.96 -28.17
CA CYS A 331 -1.34 10.53 -28.68
C CYS A 331 -0.24 9.46 -28.68
N THR A 332 0.19 9.06 -29.86
CA THR A 332 1.16 7.96 -30.08
C THR A 332 2.30 8.34 -31.00
N THR A 333 2.37 9.61 -31.40
CA THR A 333 3.49 10.14 -32.20
C THR A 333 4.79 9.97 -31.42
N ASP A 334 5.79 9.36 -32.06
CA ASP A 334 7.13 9.24 -31.50
C ASP A 334 7.85 10.60 -31.51
N ALA A 335 7.53 11.42 -30.51
CA ALA A 335 8.23 12.67 -30.26
C ALA A 335 9.59 12.40 -29.60
N TYR A 336 10.61 13.18 -29.99
CA TYR A 336 11.96 13.13 -29.42
C TYR A 336 12.69 11.77 -29.55
N GLY A 337 12.18 10.83 -30.37
CA GLY A 337 12.73 9.47 -30.49
C GLY A 337 12.48 8.60 -29.26
N MET A 338 11.45 8.92 -28.48
CA MET A 338 11.11 8.28 -27.21
C MET A 338 10.87 6.77 -27.35
N ALA A 339 10.27 6.31 -28.45
CA ALA A 339 10.05 4.88 -28.69
C ALA A 339 11.37 4.09 -28.70
N GLY A 340 12.46 4.69 -29.21
CA GLY A 340 13.79 4.07 -29.20
C GLY A 340 14.41 3.98 -27.80
N ILE A 341 14.16 4.98 -26.94
CA ILE A 341 14.62 4.97 -25.54
C ILE A 341 13.91 3.86 -24.77
N VAL A 342 12.58 3.79 -24.86
CA VAL A 342 11.77 2.76 -24.18
C VAL A 342 12.13 1.35 -24.67
N ALA A 343 12.23 1.14 -25.98
CA ALA A 343 12.57 -0.18 -26.52
C ALA A 343 13.98 -0.65 -26.12
N ARG A 344 14.94 0.28 -25.96
CA ARG A 344 16.27 -0.05 -25.44
C ARG A 344 16.21 -0.40 -23.96
N ALA A 345 15.44 0.34 -23.17
CA ALA A 345 15.24 0.05 -21.75
C ALA A 345 14.62 -1.34 -21.52
N GLU A 346 13.59 -1.71 -22.28
CA GLU A 346 12.97 -3.05 -22.21
C GLU A 346 13.97 -4.16 -22.54
N LYS A 347 14.81 -3.96 -23.57
CA LYS A 347 15.84 -4.94 -23.94
C LYS A 347 16.94 -5.07 -22.89
N ASP A 348 17.44 -3.93 -22.42
CA ASP A 348 18.56 -3.89 -21.49
C ASP A 348 18.11 -4.38 -20.11
N SER A 349 16.89 -4.05 -19.67
CA SER A 349 16.30 -4.57 -18.42
C SER A 349 16.10 -6.08 -18.46
N ALA A 350 15.68 -6.66 -19.58
CA ALA A 350 15.65 -8.11 -19.74
C ALA A 350 17.04 -8.75 -19.63
N THR A 351 18.07 -8.06 -20.13
CA THR A 351 19.46 -8.53 -20.05
C THR A 351 20.00 -8.47 -18.62
N GLU A 352 19.79 -7.35 -17.93
CA GLU A 352 20.16 -7.20 -16.52
C GLU A 352 19.37 -8.14 -15.61
N GLY A 353 18.10 -8.37 -15.93
CA GLY A 353 17.24 -9.32 -15.25
C GLY A 353 17.75 -10.75 -15.28
N GLY A 354 18.45 -11.15 -16.34
CA GLY A 354 19.08 -12.47 -16.46
C GLY A 354 20.37 -12.64 -15.64
N LYS A 355 20.84 -11.60 -14.94
CA LYS A 355 22.05 -11.70 -14.11
C LYS A 355 21.75 -12.37 -12.77
N PRO A 356 22.73 -13.11 -12.20
CA PRO A 356 22.62 -13.66 -10.86
C PRO A 356 22.37 -12.56 -9.81
N LEU A 357 21.34 -12.76 -8.99
CA LEU A 357 21.05 -11.95 -7.80
C LEU A 357 21.60 -12.62 -6.55
N ALA A 358 21.29 -13.91 -6.38
CA ALA A 358 21.63 -14.67 -5.18
C ALA A 358 21.77 -16.17 -5.49
N ARG A 359 22.27 -16.92 -4.51
CA ARG A 359 22.22 -18.38 -4.54
C ARG A 359 21.15 -18.91 -3.60
N ILE A 360 20.39 -19.90 -4.05
CA ILE A 360 19.48 -20.67 -3.21
C ILE A 360 19.88 -22.14 -3.17
N GLY A 361 19.72 -22.78 -2.02
CA GLY A 361 20.06 -24.19 -1.80
C GLY A 361 18.85 -25.13 -1.79
N SER A 362 17.65 -24.58 -1.94
CA SER A 362 16.37 -25.31 -2.01
C SER A 362 15.32 -24.44 -2.69
N ASP A 363 14.20 -25.03 -3.07
CA ASP A 363 13.00 -24.27 -3.41
C ASP A 363 12.44 -23.53 -2.19
N PHE A 364 11.81 -22.38 -2.43
CA PHE A 364 10.83 -21.75 -1.54
C PHE A 364 9.52 -21.65 -2.30
N LEU A 365 8.49 -22.33 -1.80
CA LEU A 365 7.27 -22.59 -2.53
C LEU A 365 6.09 -21.84 -1.93
N ARG A 366 5.17 -21.44 -2.80
CA ARG A 366 3.84 -20.99 -2.37
C ARG A 366 3.00 -22.15 -1.88
N GLY A 367 2.00 -21.83 -1.04
CA GLY A 367 1.04 -22.78 -0.50
C GLY A 367 0.32 -23.60 -1.59
N SER A 368 -0.03 -24.84 -1.26
CA SER A 368 -0.50 -25.86 -2.21
C SER A 368 -1.64 -26.68 -1.60
N ASP A 369 -2.55 -27.18 -2.42
CA ASP A 369 -3.57 -28.18 -2.06
C ASP A 369 -3.13 -29.61 -2.38
N GLY A 370 -1.85 -29.81 -2.71
CA GLY A 370 -1.28 -31.07 -3.19
C GLY A 370 -1.21 -31.19 -4.72
N THR A 371 -1.85 -30.29 -5.48
CA THR A 371 -1.76 -30.28 -6.95
C THR A 371 -0.55 -29.50 -7.47
N GLY A 372 -0.03 -28.56 -6.69
CA GLY A 372 1.20 -27.81 -6.97
C GLY A 372 1.29 -26.48 -6.23
N PRO A 373 2.47 -25.84 -6.20
CA PRO A 373 2.67 -24.56 -5.54
C PRO A 373 1.75 -23.45 -6.08
N GLY A 374 1.19 -22.65 -5.18
CA GLY A 374 0.28 -21.54 -5.49
C GLY A 374 -1.18 -21.95 -5.63
N ALA A 375 -1.52 -23.24 -5.58
CA ALA A 375 -2.90 -23.72 -5.70
C ALA A 375 -3.76 -23.39 -4.47
N ASN A 376 -3.16 -23.21 -3.28
CA ASN A 376 -3.88 -22.89 -2.05
C ASN A 376 -3.21 -21.76 -1.26
N ARG A 377 -3.96 -20.71 -0.93
CA ARG A 377 -3.48 -19.59 -0.10
C ARG A 377 -3.80 -19.73 1.38
N GLY A 378 -4.54 -20.78 1.76
CA GLY A 378 -4.92 -21.09 3.14
C GLY A 378 -3.92 -21.99 3.87
N THR A 379 -2.74 -22.21 3.30
CA THR A 379 -1.65 -23.00 3.90
C THR A 379 -0.40 -22.13 3.97
N GLU A 380 0.42 -22.33 4.99
CA GLU A 380 1.73 -21.67 5.13
C GLU A 380 2.65 -21.94 3.93
N SER A 381 3.57 -21.01 3.68
CA SER A 381 4.31 -20.89 2.43
C SER A 381 5.74 -20.45 2.74
N THR A 382 6.72 -21.31 2.45
CA THR A 382 8.14 -20.98 2.67
C THR A 382 8.57 -19.76 1.87
N ALA A 383 7.97 -19.52 0.69
CA ALA A 383 8.19 -18.30 -0.08
C ALA A 383 7.66 -17.04 0.63
N SER A 384 6.47 -17.15 1.25
CA SER A 384 5.89 -16.03 2.00
C SER A 384 6.69 -15.73 3.27
N ASP A 385 7.19 -16.76 3.95
CA ASP A 385 8.01 -16.61 5.16
C ASP A 385 9.38 -16.01 4.86
N LEU A 386 10.00 -16.37 3.74
CA LEU A 386 11.24 -15.75 3.27
C LEU A 386 11.07 -14.24 3.03
N ILE A 387 9.98 -13.86 2.36
CA ILE A 387 9.66 -12.45 2.10
C ILE A 387 9.38 -11.72 3.42
N ALA A 388 8.60 -12.33 4.31
CA ALA A 388 8.34 -11.80 5.64
C ALA A 388 9.64 -11.61 6.45
N GLU A 389 10.59 -12.56 6.39
CA GLU A 389 11.91 -12.38 7.01
C GLU A 389 12.69 -11.22 6.41
N SER A 390 12.62 -11.01 5.09
CA SER A 390 13.27 -9.87 4.45
C SER A 390 12.74 -8.53 4.96
N PHE A 391 11.42 -8.43 5.20
CA PHE A 391 10.79 -7.22 5.75
C PHE A 391 11.20 -6.96 7.21
N ARG A 392 11.31 -8.02 8.00
CA ARG A 392 11.85 -7.92 9.37
C ARG A 392 13.30 -7.45 9.35
N SER A 393 14.12 -8.05 8.48
CA SER A 393 15.53 -7.68 8.33
C SER A 393 15.65 -6.19 8.01
N TRP A 394 14.88 -5.70 7.04
CA TRP A 394 14.85 -4.29 6.65
C TRP A 394 14.50 -3.33 7.80
N LEU A 395 13.51 -3.66 8.64
CA LEU A 395 13.27 -2.89 9.86
C LEU A 395 14.49 -2.86 10.80
N ALA A 396 15.17 -4.00 10.94
CA ALA A 396 16.30 -4.16 11.84
C ALA A 396 17.58 -3.46 11.34
N THR A 397 17.77 -3.37 10.03
CA THR A 397 19.01 -2.89 9.42
C THR A 397 18.92 -1.48 8.85
N ASP A 398 17.81 -1.13 8.19
CA ASP A 398 17.74 0.05 7.34
C ASP A 398 16.93 1.18 7.98
N ILE A 399 15.80 0.84 8.61
CA ILE A 399 14.87 1.84 9.18
C ILE A 399 15.14 2.10 10.66
N GLN A 400 15.19 1.04 11.47
CA GLN A 400 15.41 1.10 12.91
C GLN A 400 14.51 2.12 13.65
N PRO A 401 13.16 1.96 13.59
CA PRO A 401 12.25 2.89 14.25
C PRO A 401 12.56 3.04 15.74
N ALA A 402 12.63 4.28 16.22
CA ALA A 402 12.92 4.58 17.62
C ALA A 402 11.84 4.01 18.57
N GLY A 403 12.26 3.53 19.74
CA GLY A 403 11.34 3.13 20.81
C GLY A 403 10.88 1.67 20.81
N SER A 404 11.30 0.84 19.85
CA SER A 404 11.10 -0.61 19.90
C SER A 404 12.26 -1.36 19.24
N THR A 405 12.52 -2.58 19.71
CA THR A 405 13.49 -3.52 19.13
C THR A 405 12.86 -4.85 18.72
N ARG A 406 11.56 -5.04 18.99
CA ARG A 406 10.82 -6.26 18.62
C ARG A 406 10.18 -6.05 17.24
N TYR A 407 10.89 -6.47 16.20
CA TYR A 407 10.46 -6.34 14.82
C TYR A 407 9.89 -7.65 14.27
N VAL A 408 8.80 -7.52 13.53
CA VAL A 408 8.09 -8.63 12.89
C VAL A 408 7.84 -8.26 11.43
N GLY A 409 8.12 -9.19 10.52
CA GLY A 409 7.75 -9.05 9.13
C GLY A 409 6.57 -9.97 8.79
N ILE A 410 5.67 -9.50 7.94
CA ILE A 410 4.47 -10.23 7.54
C ILE A 410 4.27 -10.09 6.03
N MET A 411 3.89 -11.18 5.37
CA MET A 411 3.57 -11.17 3.95
C MET A 411 2.23 -11.86 3.66
N ASN A 412 1.34 -11.22 2.91
CA ASN A 412 0.10 -11.85 2.47
C ASN A 412 0.37 -12.82 1.31
N ALA A 413 -0.25 -14.01 1.34
CA ALA A 413 -0.07 -15.03 0.30
C ALA A 413 -0.45 -14.54 -1.12
N GLY A 414 -1.29 -13.49 -1.23
CA GLY A 414 -1.70 -12.95 -2.52
C GLY A 414 -0.68 -12.11 -3.26
N GLY A 415 0.27 -11.53 -2.53
CA GLY A 415 1.37 -10.75 -3.07
C GLY A 415 2.52 -11.62 -3.61
N VAL A 416 2.58 -12.90 -3.27
CA VAL A 416 3.59 -13.85 -3.76
C VAL A 416 3.10 -14.53 -5.05
N ARG A 417 3.76 -14.25 -6.17
CA ARG A 417 3.23 -14.53 -7.52
C ARG A 417 3.93 -15.65 -8.26
N ALA A 418 5.14 -15.99 -7.84
CA ALA A 418 5.88 -17.17 -8.26
C ALA A 418 6.57 -17.80 -7.06
N ASP A 419 7.26 -18.91 -7.29
CA ASP A 419 8.08 -19.58 -6.29
C ASP A 419 9.56 -19.22 -6.54
N PHE A 420 10.41 -19.27 -5.52
CA PHE A 420 11.86 -19.26 -5.73
C PHE A 420 12.30 -20.70 -6.00
N ARG A 421 12.78 -20.98 -7.21
CA ARG A 421 13.09 -22.34 -7.66
C ARG A 421 14.59 -22.60 -7.70
N TYR A 422 15.01 -23.74 -7.19
CA TYR A 422 16.39 -24.21 -7.25
C TYR A 422 16.75 -24.65 -8.68
N ALA A 423 15.84 -25.32 -9.38
CA ALA A 423 16.08 -25.68 -10.77
C ALA A 423 16.15 -24.42 -11.64
N ALA A 424 17.18 -24.33 -12.49
CA ALA A 424 17.34 -23.23 -13.42
C ALA A 424 16.13 -23.10 -14.37
N SER A 425 15.70 -21.87 -14.65
CA SER A 425 14.72 -21.56 -15.69
C SER A 425 15.36 -21.31 -17.05
N GLY A 426 16.66 -21.01 -17.07
CA GLY A 426 17.46 -20.73 -18.26
C GLY A 426 18.84 -21.38 -18.22
N THR A 427 19.88 -20.58 -18.48
CA THR A 427 21.28 -21.02 -18.60
C THR A 427 22.14 -20.66 -17.39
N GLU A 428 21.56 -20.02 -16.38
CA GLU A 428 22.20 -19.56 -15.14
C GLU A 428 22.71 -20.70 -14.25
N GLY A 429 22.10 -21.89 -14.37
CA GLY A 429 22.46 -23.09 -13.63
C GLY A 429 21.71 -23.22 -12.30
N ASP A 430 21.58 -24.45 -11.82
CA ASP A 430 20.79 -24.74 -10.62
C ASP A 430 21.31 -24.00 -9.38
N GLY A 431 20.37 -23.50 -8.60
CA GLY A 431 20.59 -22.73 -7.39
C GLY A 431 21.03 -21.29 -7.63
N VAL A 432 21.08 -20.82 -8.88
CA VAL A 432 21.29 -19.41 -9.21
C VAL A 432 19.93 -18.74 -9.40
N LEU A 433 19.58 -17.83 -8.49
CA LEU A 433 18.39 -17.00 -8.62
C LEU A 433 18.79 -15.70 -9.32
N THR A 434 18.12 -15.39 -10.42
CA THR A 434 18.33 -14.15 -11.18
C THR A 434 17.45 -13.00 -10.66
N SER A 435 17.82 -11.76 -10.97
CA SER A 435 17.04 -10.58 -10.58
C SER A 435 15.63 -10.59 -11.20
N GLY A 436 15.48 -11.08 -12.43
CA GLY A 436 14.19 -11.21 -13.11
C GLY A 436 13.29 -12.29 -12.50
N GLU A 437 13.87 -13.39 -12.02
CA GLU A 437 13.13 -14.42 -11.28
C GLU A 437 12.63 -13.89 -9.93
N ALA A 438 13.48 -13.18 -9.19
CA ALA A 438 13.07 -12.53 -7.93
C ALA A 438 11.94 -11.50 -8.17
N TYR A 439 12.05 -10.69 -9.22
CA TYR A 439 10.98 -9.77 -9.64
C TYR A 439 9.66 -10.51 -9.93
N THR A 440 9.73 -11.65 -10.62
CA THR A 440 8.53 -12.45 -10.94
C THR A 440 7.82 -12.97 -9.69
N VAL A 441 8.53 -13.13 -8.57
CA VAL A 441 7.93 -13.51 -7.29
C VAL A 441 7.14 -12.35 -6.67
N GLN A 442 7.63 -11.11 -6.73
CA GLN A 442 6.95 -9.89 -6.24
C GLN A 442 6.84 -8.81 -7.34
N PRO A 443 5.98 -9.00 -8.35
CA PRO A 443 5.95 -8.14 -9.53
C PRO A 443 5.23 -6.81 -9.30
N PHE A 444 4.45 -6.70 -8.22
CA PHE A 444 3.63 -5.52 -7.96
C PHE A 444 4.46 -4.30 -7.60
N GLY A 445 5.58 -4.48 -6.88
CA GLY A 445 6.33 -3.35 -6.33
C GLY A 445 5.43 -2.51 -5.43
N ASN A 446 4.82 -3.13 -4.42
CA ASN A 446 4.09 -2.34 -3.43
C ASN A 446 5.10 -1.61 -2.57
N GLU A 447 4.74 -0.43 -2.09
CA GLU A 447 5.55 0.30 -1.12
C GLU A 447 5.57 -0.43 0.22
N MET A 448 6.70 -0.34 0.91
CA MET A 448 6.94 -0.89 2.23
C MET A 448 6.50 0.11 3.28
N ALA A 449 5.74 -0.39 4.24
CA ALA A 449 5.30 0.38 5.38
C ALA A 449 5.48 -0.41 6.68
N TYR A 450 5.39 0.30 7.81
CA TYR A 450 5.39 -0.33 9.12
C TYR A 450 4.44 0.38 10.10
N THR A 451 3.97 -0.37 11.09
CA THR A 451 3.11 0.13 12.17
C THR A 451 3.36 -0.63 13.46
N SER A 452 2.96 -0.05 14.59
CA SER A 452 3.03 -0.71 15.89
C SER A 452 1.72 -1.43 16.21
N LEU A 453 1.81 -2.68 16.64
CA LEU A 453 0.69 -3.47 17.15
C LEU A 453 0.94 -3.88 18.60
N THR A 454 -0.12 -3.90 19.40
CA THR A 454 -0.09 -4.63 20.68
C THR A 454 -0.19 -6.14 20.43
N GLY A 455 0.16 -6.98 21.41
CA GLY A 455 -0.02 -8.43 21.31
C GLY A 455 -1.47 -8.84 21.06
N ALA A 456 -2.44 -8.14 21.65
CA ALA A 456 -3.86 -8.35 21.38
C ALA A 456 -4.25 -8.03 19.94
N GLU A 457 -3.65 -6.99 19.35
CA GLU A 457 -3.89 -6.59 17.96
C GLU A 457 -3.20 -7.55 16.99
N LEU A 458 -1.99 -8.02 17.28
CA LEU A 458 -1.34 -9.07 16.50
C LEU A 458 -2.13 -10.38 16.56
N ARG A 459 -2.70 -10.74 17.71
CA ARG A 459 -3.62 -11.89 17.83
C ARG A 459 -4.87 -11.70 16.96
N THR A 460 -5.42 -10.49 16.94
CA THR A 460 -6.56 -10.14 16.07
C THR A 460 -6.19 -10.26 14.60
N LEU A 461 -5.02 -9.75 14.20
CA LEU A 461 -4.48 -9.86 12.84
C LEU A 461 -4.41 -11.32 12.39
N LEU A 462 -3.75 -12.16 13.19
CA LEU A 462 -3.59 -13.57 12.90
C LEU A 462 -4.95 -14.27 12.80
N SER A 463 -5.92 -13.89 13.64
CA SER A 463 -7.28 -14.43 13.59
C SER A 463 -8.06 -14.02 12.32
N GLN A 464 -7.71 -12.90 11.68
CA GLN A 464 -8.32 -12.45 10.42
C GLN A 464 -7.87 -13.25 9.19
N GLN A 465 -6.91 -14.16 9.34
CA GLN A 465 -6.56 -15.14 8.31
C GLN A 465 -7.75 -16.05 7.96
N TRP A 466 -8.65 -16.31 8.91
CA TRP A 466 -9.84 -17.14 8.72
C TRP A 466 -11.06 -16.27 8.35
N GLN A 467 -11.55 -16.45 7.12
CA GLN A 467 -12.60 -15.63 6.49
C GLN A 467 -13.75 -16.50 5.99
N PRO A 468 -14.51 -17.15 6.89
CA PRO A 468 -15.61 -18.02 6.49
C PRO A 468 -16.64 -17.28 5.63
N GLY A 469 -17.04 -17.92 4.51
CA GLY A 469 -17.99 -17.35 3.56
C GLY A 469 -17.37 -16.51 2.44
N SER A 470 -16.06 -16.23 2.49
CA SER A 470 -15.31 -15.70 1.34
C SER A 470 -15.05 -16.78 0.29
N SER A 471 -14.77 -16.36 -0.95
CA SER A 471 -14.27 -17.26 -2.01
C SER A 471 -12.96 -17.95 -1.63
N ARG A 472 -12.20 -17.37 -0.69
CA ARG A 472 -11.03 -17.94 -0.06
C ARG A 472 -11.23 -17.94 1.45
N PRO A 473 -11.61 -19.07 2.06
CA PRO A 473 -12.00 -19.13 3.46
C PRO A 473 -10.81 -18.99 4.42
N VAL A 474 -9.59 -19.19 3.94
CA VAL A 474 -8.36 -18.93 4.71
C VAL A 474 -7.34 -18.25 3.79
N LEU A 475 -6.71 -17.20 4.30
CA LEU A 475 -5.56 -16.52 3.73
C LEU A 475 -4.45 -16.56 4.78
N THR A 476 -3.52 -17.49 4.65
CA THR A 476 -2.42 -17.64 5.61
C THR A 476 -1.35 -16.59 5.32
N LEU A 477 -0.97 -15.85 6.35
CA LEU A 477 0.15 -14.92 6.35
C LEU A 477 1.47 -15.69 6.45
N GLY A 478 2.44 -15.28 5.64
CA GLY A 478 3.84 -15.60 5.91
C GLY A 478 4.34 -14.76 7.08
N LEU A 479 5.13 -15.37 7.95
CA LEU A 479 5.65 -14.74 9.17
C LEU A 479 7.18 -14.83 9.18
N SER A 480 7.82 -13.78 9.69
CA SER A 480 9.28 -13.78 9.88
C SER A 480 9.72 -14.88 10.86
N SER A 481 10.98 -15.29 10.75
CA SER A 481 11.52 -16.49 11.40
C SER A 481 11.56 -16.44 12.92
N ASN A 482 11.37 -15.26 13.50
CA ASN A 482 11.31 -15.02 14.94
C ASN A 482 9.89 -15.09 15.52
N VAL A 483 8.86 -15.37 14.71
CA VAL A 483 7.47 -15.49 15.15
C VAL A 483 7.02 -16.94 15.14
N ASP A 484 6.48 -17.40 16.27
CA ASP A 484 5.81 -18.69 16.40
C ASP A 484 4.40 -18.49 16.95
N VAL A 485 3.41 -19.13 16.32
CA VAL A 485 1.99 -19.07 16.68
C VAL A 485 1.50 -20.47 17.00
N LEU A 486 1.00 -20.63 18.22
CA LEU A 486 0.35 -21.87 18.67
C LEU A 486 -1.16 -21.64 18.76
N THR A 487 -1.93 -22.38 17.96
CA THR A 487 -3.39 -22.38 18.02
C THR A 487 -3.93 -23.65 18.68
N GLU A 488 -5.20 -23.63 19.09
CA GLU A 488 -5.93 -24.88 19.36
C GLU A 488 -6.06 -25.70 18.06
N ALA A 489 -6.00 -27.03 18.18
CA ALA A 489 -6.19 -27.95 17.07
C ALA A 489 -7.60 -27.79 16.46
N SER A 490 -7.66 -27.83 15.13
CA SER A 490 -8.91 -27.61 14.41
C SER A 490 -9.85 -28.79 14.58
N THR A 491 -11.15 -28.51 14.78
CA THR A 491 -12.16 -29.57 14.72
C THR A 491 -12.45 -29.92 13.25
N PRO A 492 -12.54 -31.21 12.87
CA PRO A 492 -12.86 -31.59 11.49
C PRO A 492 -14.16 -30.93 11.01
N GLY A 493 -14.08 -30.16 9.91
CA GLY A 493 -15.23 -29.45 9.33
C GLY A 493 -15.57 -28.10 9.98
N GLY A 494 -14.79 -27.63 10.96
CA GLY A 494 -14.92 -26.29 11.54
C GLY A 494 -14.43 -25.21 10.57
N SER A 495 -15.22 -24.16 10.36
CA SER A 495 -14.85 -23.00 9.52
C SER A 495 -14.47 -21.75 10.33
N ALA A 496 -14.48 -21.85 11.66
CA ALA A 496 -14.12 -20.74 12.54
C ALA A 496 -12.60 -20.67 12.74
N ALA A 497 -12.09 -19.47 13.04
CA ALA A 497 -10.71 -19.30 13.47
C ALA A 497 -10.45 -20.15 14.73
N PRO A 498 -9.38 -20.97 14.78
CA PRO A 498 -8.96 -21.63 16.00
C PRO A 498 -8.49 -20.58 17.01
N ALA A 499 -8.71 -20.84 18.30
CA ALA A 499 -8.25 -19.95 19.34
C ALA A 499 -6.71 -19.93 19.37
N ILE A 500 -6.10 -18.74 19.35
CA ILE A 500 -4.65 -18.58 19.48
C ILE A 500 -4.28 -18.68 20.95
N ARG A 501 -3.47 -19.68 21.29
CA ARG A 501 -3.01 -19.98 22.65
C ARG A 501 -1.77 -19.23 23.05
N GLU A 502 -0.81 -19.11 22.14
CA GLU A 502 0.45 -18.45 22.38
C GLU A 502 0.94 -17.81 21.10
N ILE A 503 1.51 -16.61 21.21
CA ILE A 503 2.33 -15.98 20.18
C ILE A 503 3.68 -15.75 20.84
N ARG A 504 4.76 -16.17 20.18
CA ARG A 504 6.13 -15.85 20.60
C ARG A 504 6.79 -14.97 19.57
N VAL A 505 7.57 -14.01 20.04
CA VAL A 505 8.43 -13.14 19.24
C VAL A 505 9.82 -13.18 19.85
N ASP A 506 10.82 -13.48 19.02
CA ASP A 506 12.22 -13.69 19.45
C ASP A 506 12.35 -14.79 20.52
N GLY A 507 11.48 -15.80 20.46
CA GLY A 507 11.43 -16.94 21.38
C GLY A 507 10.70 -16.68 22.71
N GLU A 508 10.29 -15.44 22.98
CA GLU A 508 9.59 -15.06 24.22
C GLU A 508 8.07 -14.91 23.98
N PRO A 509 7.21 -15.33 24.95
CA PRO A 509 5.78 -15.10 24.86
C PRO A 509 5.43 -13.62 24.76
N LEU A 510 4.50 -13.29 23.87
CA LEU A 510 3.99 -11.93 23.69
C LEU A 510 2.73 -11.73 24.52
N ALA A 511 2.79 -10.84 25.52
CA ALA A 511 1.63 -10.44 26.30
C ALA A 511 0.69 -9.55 25.46
N ASP A 512 -0.58 -9.47 25.86
CA ASP A 512 -1.59 -8.71 25.10
C ASP A 512 -1.29 -7.19 25.04
N ASP A 513 -0.58 -6.66 26.04
CA ASP A 513 -0.15 -5.25 26.16
C ASP A 513 1.29 -5.00 25.66
N ASP A 514 2.07 -6.04 25.37
CA ASP A 514 3.38 -5.90 24.73
C ASP A 514 3.23 -5.31 23.33
N THR A 515 4.19 -4.49 22.90
CA THR A 515 4.19 -3.87 21.57
C THR A 515 5.25 -4.49 20.66
N VAL A 516 4.89 -4.68 19.40
CA VAL A 516 5.79 -5.06 18.30
C VAL A 516 5.66 -4.06 17.16
N VAL A 517 6.73 -3.87 16.38
CA VAL A 517 6.66 -3.13 15.12
C VAL A 517 6.57 -4.14 13.98
N VAL A 518 5.52 -4.01 13.18
CA VAL A 518 5.18 -4.91 12.07
C VAL A 518 5.47 -4.19 10.76
N ALA A 519 6.31 -4.79 9.91
CA ALA A 519 6.51 -4.36 8.52
C ALA A 519 5.78 -5.29 7.55
N SER A 520 5.19 -4.67 6.51
CA SER A 520 4.61 -5.36 5.37
C SER A 520 4.47 -4.40 4.19
N ASN A 521 3.89 -4.88 3.09
CA ASN A 521 3.49 -4.03 1.99
C ASN A 521 2.29 -3.13 2.37
N SER A 522 2.19 -1.98 1.71
CA SER A 522 1.14 -0.97 1.92
C SER A 522 -0.26 -1.51 1.65
N PHE A 523 -0.42 -2.44 0.69
CA PHE A 523 -1.68 -3.12 0.45
C PHE A 523 -2.20 -3.82 1.71
N LEU A 524 -1.35 -4.56 2.42
CA LEU A 524 -1.75 -5.25 3.65
C LEU A 524 -1.99 -4.26 4.78
N LEU A 525 -1.09 -3.27 4.95
CA LEU A 525 -1.16 -2.28 6.02
C LEU A 525 -2.27 -1.22 5.84
N THR A 526 -3.00 -1.25 4.73
CA THR A 526 -4.24 -0.47 4.54
C THR A 526 -5.51 -1.32 4.71
N GLY A 527 -5.36 -2.57 5.14
CA GLY A 527 -6.47 -3.52 5.37
C GLY A 527 -6.84 -4.38 4.16
N GLY A 528 -5.96 -4.46 3.15
CA GLY A 528 -6.09 -5.38 2.02
C GLY A 528 -6.28 -6.82 2.47
N ASP A 529 -6.81 -7.67 1.58
CA ASP A 529 -7.15 -9.08 1.85
C ASP A 529 -8.06 -9.31 3.08
N GLY A 530 -8.71 -8.28 3.64
CA GLY A 530 -9.61 -8.40 4.79
C GLY A 530 -8.94 -8.28 6.17
N TYR A 531 -7.67 -7.87 6.23
CA TYR A 531 -6.94 -7.67 7.50
C TYR A 531 -7.25 -6.30 8.13
N MET A 532 -8.51 -6.14 8.52
CA MET A 532 -9.10 -4.86 8.95
C MET A 532 -8.49 -4.25 10.21
N VAL A 533 -7.68 -4.99 10.97
CA VAL A 533 -6.95 -4.44 12.12
C VAL A 533 -6.06 -3.25 11.71
N PHE A 534 -5.63 -3.19 10.45
CA PHE A 534 -4.76 -2.15 9.93
C PHE A 534 -5.47 -0.91 9.39
N LYS A 535 -6.77 -1.00 9.02
CA LYS A 535 -7.46 0.03 8.21
C LYS A 535 -7.35 1.46 8.76
N ASP A 536 -7.43 1.62 10.07
CA ASP A 536 -7.40 2.92 10.74
C ASP A 536 -6.13 3.10 11.60
N LYS A 537 -5.12 2.23 11.43
CA LYS A 537 -3.87 2.33 12.16
C LYS A 537 -2.93 3.30 11.45
N PRO A 538 -2.36 4.28 12.17
CA PRO A 538 -1.25 5.05 11.65
C PRO A 538 -0.13 4.09 11.23
N SER A 539 0.35 4.24 10.01
CA SER A 539 1.51 3.53 9.50
C SER A 539 2.47 4.55 8.91
N THR A 540 3.75 4.25 8.99
CA THR A 540 4.79 4.99 8.26
C THR A 540 5.01 4.22 6.97
N ASN A 541 4.59 4.80 5.85
CA ASN A 541 4.95 4.31 4.53
C ASN A 541 6.29 4.94 4.14
N THR A 542 7.22 4.13 3.67
CA THR A 542 8.57 4.60 3.30
C THR A 542 8.73 4.81 1.81
N GLY A 543 7.75 4.39 1.01
CA GLY A 543 7.84 4.38 -0.46
C GLY A 543 8.75 3.28 -1.02
N VAL A 544 9.73 2.78 -0.25
CA VAL A 544 10.66 1.71 -0.68
C VAL A 544 9.88 0.49 -1.17
N LEU A 545 10.24 -0.09 -2.31
CA LEU A 545 9.47 -1.21 -2.86
C LEU A 545 9.75 -2.53 -2.14
N ASP A 546 8.69 -3.30 -1.91
CA ASP A 546 8.72 -4.63 -1.26
C ASP A 546 9.67 -5.61 -1.95
N ARG A 547 9.67 -5.63 -3.28
CA ARG A 547 10.58 -6.47 -4.08
C ARG A 547 12.04 -6.07 -3.97
N ASP A 548 12.33 -4.79 -3.77
CA ASP A 548 13.70 -4.28 -3.70
C ASP A 548 14.28 -4.63 -2.33
N VAL A 549 13.45 -4.54 -1.27
CA VAL A 549 13.78 -5.06 0.07
C VAL A 549 14.11 -6.55 0.01
N THR A 550 13.25 -7.36 -0.60
CA THR A 550 13.51 -8.81 -0.69
C THR A 550 14.73 -9.13 -1.55
N SER A 551 14.95 -8.41 -2.66
CA SER A 551 16.11 -8.61 -3.52
C SER A 551 17.42 -8.23 -2.81
N ALA A 552 17.45 -7.11 -2.09
CA ALA A 552 18.59 -6.70 -1.28
C ALA A 552 18.90 -7.70 -0.16
N TYR A 553 17.86 -8.19 0.53
CA TYR A 553 18.01 -9.25 1.52
C TYR A 553 18.65 -10.51 0.93
N LEU A 554 18.17 -10.98 -0.22
CA LEU A 554 18.74 -12.15 -0.90
C LEU A 554 20.18 -11.92 -1.35
N ALA A 555 20.48 -10.75 -1.93
CA ALA A 555 21.82 -10.38 -2.36
C ALA A 555 22.82 -10.28 -1.19
N SER A 556 22.34 -9.94 0.02
CA SER A 556 23.19 -9.80 1.22
C SER A 556 23.90 -11.09 1.63
N PHE A 557 23.42 -12.26 1.19
CA PHE A 557 24.05 -13.56 1.42
C PHE A 557 25.25 -13.83 0.50
N GLY A 558 25.43 -13.05 -0.57
CA GLY A 558 26.46 -13.26 -1.58
C GLY A 558 26.39 -14.68 -2.16
N ASP A 559 27.50 -15.41 -2.09
CA ASP A 559 27.58 -16.79 -2.57
C ASP A 559 27.02 -17.84 -1.59
N GLN A 560 26.62 -17.46 -0.37
CA GLN A 560 26.05 -18.41 0.58
C GLN A 560 24.63 -18.78 0.14
N PRO A 561 24.34 -20.07 -0.13
CA PRO A 561 23.01 -20.45 -0.59
C PRO A 561 21.97 -20.26 0.51
N VAL A 562 20.96 -19.44 0.25
CA VAL A 562 19.78 -19.29 1.11
C VAL A 562 18.95 -20.56 1.05
N LYS A 563 18.56 -21.12 2.20
CA LYS A 563 17.82 -22.38 2.29
C LYS A 563 16.51 -22.19 3.02
N ALA A 564 15.47 -22.90 2.58
CA ALA A 564 14.20 -22.91 3.26
C ALA A 564 14.35 -23.53 4.65
N GLY A 565 13.81 -22.84 5.66
CA GLY A 565 13.57 -23.42 6.97
C GLY A 565 12.25 -24.18 6.94
N TYR A 566 12.29 -25.47 7.27
CA TYR A 566 11.07 -26.31 7.28
C TYR A 566 10.37 -26.36 8.64
N SER A 567 10.78 -25.51 9.58
CA SER A 567 10.00 -25.18 10.76
C SER A 567 8.71 -24.48 10.35
N LYS A 568 7.61 -24.85 11.01
CA LYS A 568 6.31 -24.20 10.82
C LYS A 568 6.15 -23.03 11.78
N ARG A 569 5.77 -21.86 11.30
CA ARG A 569 5.49 -20.66 12.10
C ARG A 569 4.12 -20.70 12.74
N GLN A 570 3.18 -21.45 12.16
CA GLN A 570 1.83 -21.58 12.68
C GLN A 570 1.48 -23.06 12.84
N VAL A 571 1.39 -23.52 14.09
CA VAL A 571 1.10 -24.91 14.45
C VAL A 571 -0.09 -24.97 15.40
N ALA A 572 -0.89 -26.03 15.30
CA ALA A 572 -2.01 -26.23 16.20
C ALA A 572 -1.75 -27.40 17.17
N MET A 573 -2.08 -27.21 18.45
CA MET A 573 -2.03 -28.25 19.48
C MET A 573 -3.11 -28.04 20.53
N SER A 574 -3.85 -29.11 20.84
CA SER A 574 -4.77 -29.19 21.97
C SER A 574 -4.39 -30.34 22.88
N ALA A 575 -4.49 -30.13 24.19
CA ALA A 575 -4.30 -31.16 25.21
C ALA A 575 -5.54 -31.21 26.11
N ALA A 576 -6.25 -32.33 26.10
CA ALA A 576 -7.45 -32.55 26.91
C ALA A 576 -7.26 -33.73 27.87
N PRO A 577 -7.91 -33.76 29.04
CA PRO A 577 -7.86 -34.92 29.93
C PRO A 577 -8.24 -36.21 29.20
N SER A 578 -7.40 -37.24 29.33
CA SER A 578 -7.63 -38.54 28.70
C SER A 578 -8.46 -39.45 29.60
N ALA A 579 -9.24 -40.34 28.98
CA ALA A 579 -9.92 -41.43 29.69
C ALA A 579 -8.96 -42.50 30.23
N ALA A 580 -7.67 -42.45 29.85
CA ALA A 580 -6.65 -43.43 30.21
C ALA A 580 -6.19 -43.38 31.69
N GLY A 581 -6.56 -42.35 32.45
CA GLY A 581 -6.28 -42.26 33.89
C GLY A 581 -5.98 -40.85 34.40
N ALA A 582 -5.89 -40.69 35.73
CA ALA A 582 -5.57 -39.41 36.36
C ALA A 582 -4.18 -38.90 35.94
N GLY A 583 -4.10 -37.68 35.41
CA GLY A 583 -2.86 -37.07 34.91
C GLY A 583 -2.45 -37.49 33.49
N ALA A 584 -3.27 -38.29 32.79
CA ALA A 584 -3.11 -38.55 31.37
C ALA A 584 -3.86 -37.51 30.53
N VAL A 585 -3.29 -37.12 29.38
CA VAL A 585 -3.87 -36.15 28.44
C VAL A 585 -3.83 -36.69 27.02
N THR A 586 -4.89 -36.48 26.27
CA THR A 586 -4.92 -36.71 24.83
C THR A 586 -4.42 -35.45 24.14
N VAL A 587 -3.31 -35.58 23.42
CA VAL A 587 -2.70 -34.51 22.62
C VAL A 587 -3.14 -34.68 21.18
N THR A 588 -3.71 -33.63 20.59
CA THR A 588 -4.05 -33.56 19.16
C THR A 588 -3.29 -32.40 18.54
N MET A 589 -2.64 -32.65 17.40
CA MET A 589 -1.84 -31.67 16.68
C MET A 589 -2.17 -31.69 15.19
N ASP A 590 -2.12 -30.52 14.57
CA ASP A 590 -2.24 -30.35 13.13
C ASP A 590 -1.36 -29.21 12.63
N SER A 591 -1.34 -28.99 11.31
CA SER A 591 -0.53 -27.96 10.67
C SER A 591 0.97 -28.16 10.92
N LEU A 592 1.43 -29.41 11.03
CA LEU A 592 2.82 -29.76 11.33
C LEU A 592 3.72 -29.85 10.09
N ALA A 593 3.14 -29.80 8.89
CA ALA A 593 3.89 -29.96 7.65
C ALA A 593 3.39 -29.01 6.55
N TYR A 594 4.31 -28.62 5.66
CA TYR A 594 3.97 -27.99 4.39
C TYR A 594 3.29 -29.01 3.46
N THR A 595 2.57 -28.54 2.45
CA THR A 595 1.75 -29.40 1.58
C THR A 595 2.49 -29.97 0.39
N ASN A 596 3.56 -29.32 -0.09
CA ASN A 596 4.34 -29.84 -1.21
C ASN A 596 5.21 -31.03 -0.78
N ALA A 597 5.23 -32.09 -1.60
CA ALA A 597 5.95 -33.33 -1.28
C ALA A 597 7.46 -33.13 -1.07
N SER A 598 8.09 -32.19 -1.79
CA SER A 598 9.51 -31.84 -1.60
C SER A 598 9.77 -31.21 -0.23
N GLU A 599 8.87 -30.35 0.23
CA GLU A 599 8.97 -29.71 1.56
C GLU A 599 8.62 -30.70 2.67
N GLN A 600 7.63 -31.57 2.48
CA GLN A 600 7.36 -32.70 3.39
C GLN A 600 8.55 -33.64 3.51
N ALA A 601 9.34 -33.79 2.43
CA ALA A 601 10.50 -34.65 2.45
C ALA A 601 11.54 -34.19 3.48
N ALA A 602 11.74 -32.88 3.54
CA ALA A 602 12.74 -32.20 4.36
C ALA A 602 12.20 -31.65 5.69
N GLY A 603 10.88 -31.58 5.87
CA GLY A 603 10.22 -31.10 7.08
C GLY A 603 10.00 -32.16 8.16
N ALA A 604 9.07 -31.85 9.07
CA ALA A 604 8.76 -32.69 10.22
C ALA A 604 8.22 -34.06 9.79
N ARG A 605 8.77 -35.12 10.40
CA ARG A 605 8.36 -36.51 10.17
C ARG A 605 7.77 -37.17 11.40
N ARG A 606 8.23 -36.76 12.57
CA ARG A 606 7.86 -37.37 13.85
C ARG A 606 7.56 -36.30 14.88
N VAL A 607 6.68 -36.62 15.81
CA VAL A 607 6.52 -35.91 17.09
C VAL A 607 7.26 -36.72 18.16
N ARG A 608 8.22 -36.07 18.81
CA ARG A 608 8.95 -36.59 19.97
C ARG A 608 8.45 -35.89 21.22
N VAL A 609 8.19 -36.66 22.28
CA VAL A 609 7.84 -36.11 23.59
C VAL A 609 8.89 -36.52 24.61
N SER A 610 9.36 -35.56 25.42
CA SER A 610 10.41 -35.77 26.41
C SER A 610 10.07 -35.13 27.76
N ALA A 611 10.36 -35.85 28.85
CA ALA A 611 10.34 -35.33 30.21
C ALA A 611 11.79 -35.07 30.65
N GLY A 612 12.22 -33.81 30.64
CA GLY A 612 13.64 -33.49 30.81
C GLY A 612 14.46 -34.05 29.65
N SER A 613 15.44 -34.90 29.94
CA SER A 613 16.29 -35.58 28.95
C SER A 613 15.77 -36.95 28.51
N THR A 614 14.66 -37.42 29.09
CA THR A 614 14.10 -38.75 28.82
C THR A 614 13.01 -38.67 27.75
N GLU A 615 13.23 -39.33 26.61
CA GLU A 615 12.19 -39.52 25.59
C GLU A 615 11.11 -40.49 26.12
N ILE A 616 9.86 -40.07 26.08
CA ILE A 616 8.70 -40.83 26.57
C ILE A 616 7.76 -41.28 25.46
N LEU A 617 7.77 -40.60 24.31
CA LEU A 617 6.95 -40.97 23.15
C LEU A 617 7.60 -40.51 21.85
N ASN A 618 7.44 -41.34 20.82
CA ASN A 618 7.85 -41.05 19.45
C ASN A 618 6.76 -41.56 18.50
N ARG A 619 6.22 -40.68 17.67
CA ARG A 619 5.11 -40.97 16.76
C ARG A 619 5.33 -40.34 15.40
N ASP A 620 5.05 -41.10 14.35
CA ASP A 620 5.06 -40.56 12.99
C ASP A 620 3.91 -39.56 12.80
N ILE A 621 4.18 -38.53 11.99
CA ILE A 621 3.19 -37.54 11.57
C ILE A 621 2.44 -38.09 10.35
N ASP A 622 1.11 -37.99 10.35
CA ASP A 622 0.27 -38.23 9.17
C ASP A 622 0.42 -37.06 8.20
N LEU A 623 1.15 -37.29 7.11
CA LEU A 623 1.43 -36.31 6.06
C LEU A 623 0.37 -36.26 4.95
N THR A 624 -0.79 -36.90 5.15
CA THR A 624 -1.92 -36.78 4.22
C THR A 624 -2.29 -35.31 4.04
N VAL A 625 -2.28 -34.85 2.80
CA VAL A 625 -2.58 -33.46 2.44
C VAL A 625 -4.04 -33.14 2.71
N ASP A 626 -4.29 -32.04 3.42
CA ASP A 626 -5.58 -31.37 3.46
C ASP A 626 -5.64 -30.33 2.33
N PRO A 627 -6.42 -30.56 1.26
CA PRO A 627 -6.48 -29.64 0.13
C PRO A 627 -7.25 -28.35 0.44
N THR A 628 -7.99 -28.32 1.56
CA THR A 628 -8.96 -27.25 1.86
C THR A 628 -8.53 -26.30 2.96
N GLY A 629 -7.51 -26.65 3.75
CA GLY A 629 -7.12 -25.87 4.92
C GLY A 629 -5.67 -26.09 5.35
N PRO A 630 -5.22 -25.36 6.40
CA PRO A 630 -3.82 -25.37 6.84
C PRO A 630 -3.39 -26.68 7.52
N THR A 631 -4.29 -27.65 7.72
CA THR A 631 -4.14 -28.72 8.71
C THR A 631 -3.25 -29.90 8.30
N THR A 632 -2.43 -29.75 7.26
CA THR A 632 -1.55 -30.83 6.79
C THR A 632 -0.48 -31.16 7.83
N GLY A 633 -0.20 -32.45 8.01
CA GLY A 633 0.69 -32.94 9.07
C GLY A 633 -0.06 -33.07 10.40
N LYS A 634 -0.62 -34.25 10.68
CA LYS A 634 -1.45 -34.50 11.87
C LYS A 634 -0.82 -35.53 12.79
N ALA A 635 -1.00 -35.36 14.10
CA ALA A 635 -0.62 -36.36 15.10
C ALA A 635 -1.63 -36.35 16.25
N ALA A 636 -1.99 -37.52 16.75
CA ALA A 636 -2.82 -37.67 17.93
C ALA A 636 -2.34 -38.84 18.80
N PHE A 637 -2.20 -38.61 20.09
CA PHE A 637 -1.74 -39.63 21.04
C PHE A 637 -2.17 -39.34 22.47
N ASP A 638 -2.35 -40.41 23.25
CA ASP A 638 -2.48 -40.31 24.71
C ASP A 638 -1.08 -40.22 25.35
N LEU A 639 -0.95 -39.29 26.28
CA LEU A 639 0.28 -38.96 26.98
C LEU A 639 0.06 -39.05 28.49
N ALA A 640 0.77 -39.97 29.14
CA ALA A 640 0.87 -40.00 30.60
C ALA A 640 2.10 -39.17 31.03
N VAL A 641 1.88 -37.99 31.63
CA VAL A 641 2.98 -37.16 32.10
C VAL A 641 3.63 -37.81 33.34
N PRO A 642 4.94 -38.15 33.30
CA PRO A 642 5.60 -38.82 34.40
C PRO A 642 5.49 -38.04 35.73
N ALA A 643 5.43 -38.76 36.85
CA ALA A 643 5.33 -38.13 38.17
C ALA A 643 6.59 -37.31 38.54
N ASP A 644 7.74 -37.73 38.01
CA ASP A 644 9.06 -37.10 38.14
C ASP A 644 9.37 -36.10 37.01
N ALA A 645 8.41 -35.79 36.15
CA ALA A 645 8.58 -34.76 35.12
C ALA A 645 8.92 -33.40 35.75
N PRO A 646 9.74 -32.57 35.09
CA PRO A 646 10.09 -31.25 35.59
C PRO A 646 8.85 -30.41 35.90
N THR A 647 8.93 -29.62 36.97
CA THR A 647 7.86 -28.71 37.38
C THR A 647 8.20 -27.26 37.06
N ARG A 648 7.16 -26.46 36.78
CA ARG A 648 7.26 -25.01 36.59
C ARG A 648 5.94 -24.32 36.96
N THR A 649 5.94 -23.00 37.04
CA THR A 649 4.69 -22.22 37.05
C THR A 649 3.92 -22.50 35.78
N CYS A 650 2.64 -22.88 35.91
CA CYS A 650 1.79 -23.19 34.77
C CYS A 650 1.66 -21.97 33.86
N ARG A 651 1.78 -22.19 32.55
CA ARG A 651 1.63 -21.14 31.53
C ARG A 651 0.31 -21.27 30.78
N THR A 652 -0.19 -22.49 30.65
CA THR A 652 -1.27 -22.84 29.72
C THR A 652 -2.55 -23.32 30.42
N ILE A 653 -2.49 -23.62 31.71
CA ILE A 653 -3.65 -24.07 32.51
C ILE A 653 -3.77 -23.30 33.83
N GLN A 654 -4.98 -23.24 34.38
CA GLN A 654 -5.26 -22.57 35.66
C GLN A 654 -4.81 -23.43 36.85
N ALA A 655 -3.51 -23.45 37.14
CA ALA A 655 -2.92 -24.03 38.34
C ALA A 655 -1.64 -23.28 38.73
N ALA A 656 -1.18 -23.40 39.98
CA ALA A 656 0.03 -22.70 40.43
C ALA A 656 1.32 -23.37 39.93
N THR A 657 1.39 -24.70 40.00
CA THR A 657 2.54 -25.51 39.60
C THR A 657 2.11 -26.65 38.70
N CYS A 658 2.82 -26.84 37.59
CA CYS A 658 2.57 -27.86 36.58
C CYS A 658 3.79 -28.73 36.39
N ARG A 659 3.58 -30.03 36.23
CA ARG A 659 4.52 -30.92 35.53
C ARG A 659 4.41 -30.63 34.06
N TRP A 660 5.54 -30.63 33.35
CA TRP A 660 5.54 -30.39 31.91
C TRP A 660 6.45 -31.34 31.16
N VAL A 661 6.10 -31.58 29.90
CA VAL A 661 6.93 -32.31 28.94
C VAL A 661 7.12 -31.47 27.68
N ALA A 662 8.27 -31.61 27.04
CA ALA A 662 8.53 -31.03 25.73
C ALA A 662 7.85 -31.87 24.66
N VAL A 663 7.19 -31.22 23.70
CA VAL A 663 6.63 -31.85 22.50
C VAL A 663 7.31 -31.22 21.30
N GLU A 664 8.11 -31.98 20.58
CA GLU A 664 8.97 -31.48 19.50
C GLU A 664 8.59 -32.13 18.18
N THR A 665 8.52 -31.33 17.11
CA THR A 665 8.53 -31.87 15.75
C THR A 665 9.97 -32.09 15.33
N VAL A 666 10.28 -33.29 14.83
CA VAL A 666 11.62 -33.65 14.37
C VAL A 666 11.59 -34.13 12.93
N ASP A 667 12.63 -33.77 12.18
CA ASP A 667 12.81 -34.21 10.80
C ASP A 667 13.27 -35.68 10.71
N SER A 668 13.57 -36.14 9.50
CA SER A 668 14.07 -37.50 9.28
C SER A 668 15.46 -37.75 9.89
N ALA A 669 16.29 -36.71 10.04
CA ALA A 669 17.63 -36.75 10.63
C ALA A 669 17.63 -36.62 12.16
N GLY A 670 16.48 -36.28 12.76
CA GLY A 670 16.32 -36.06 14.20
C GLY A 670 16.58 -34.62 14.65
N ALA A 671 16.71 -33.67 13.73
CA ALA A 671 16.78 -32.25 14.06
C ALA A 671 15.41 -31.75 14.53
N VAL A 672 15.40 -30.95 15.59
CA VAL A 672 14.19 -30.32 16.12
C VAL A 672 13.83 -29.13 15.24
N LEU A 673 12.60 -29.12 14.73
CA LEU A 673 12.07 -28.04 13.89
C LEU A 673 11.18 -27.08 14.69
N ASN A 674 10.34 -27.61 15.57
CA ASN A 674 9.51 -26.84 16.49
C ASN A 674 9.51 -27.50 17.87
N SER A 675 9.33 -26.69 18.92
CA SER A 675 9.29 -27.16 20.31
C SER A 675 8.13 -26.49 21.06
N PHE A 676 7.26 -27.33 21.62
CA PHE A 676 6.09 -26.97 22.41
C PHE A 676 6.16 -27.62 23.79
N SER A 677 5.14 -27.39 24.61
CA SER A 677 5.03 -28.04 25.91
C SER A 677 3.59 -28.41 26.24
N VAL A 678 3.42 -29.56 26.88
CA VAL A 678 2.15 -29.98 27.49
C VAL A 678 2.30 -29.92 29.00
N GLU A 679 1.32 -29.32 29.67
CA GLU A 679 1.32 -29.10 31.12
C GLU A 679 0.18 -29.87 31.78
N VAL A 680 0.46 -30.46 32.95
CA VAL A 680 -0.51 -31.13 33.81
C VAL A 680 -0.32 -30.61 35.22
N ALA A 681 -1.43 -30.22 35.88
CA ALA A 681 -1.39 -29.70 37.24
C ALA A 681 -0.74 -30.70 38.20
N VAL A 682 0.02 -30.19 39.16
CA VAL A 682 0.44 -30.96 40.33
C VAL A 682 -0.69 -30.88 41.33
N ASP A 683 -1.27 -32.02 41.70
CA ASP A 683 -2.15 -32.08 42.88
C ASP A 683 -1.29 -31.79 44.11
N THR A 684 -1.27 -30.52 44.52
CA THR A 684 -0.82 -30.15 45.86
C THR A 684 -1.93 -30.61 46.79
N GLY A 685 -1.71 -31.69 47.53
CA GLY A 685 -2.65 -32.22 48.52
C GLY A 685 -2.88 -31.30 49.72
N ASP A 686 -3.18 -30.02 49.48
CA ASP A 686 -3.76 -29.13 50.47
C ASP A 686 -5.26 -29.39 50.49
N GLY A 687 -5.69 -30.03 51.58
CA GLY A 687 -7.10 -30.24 51.85
C GLY A 687 -7.83 -28.92 52.01
N ASP A 688 -8.70 -28.63 51.06
CA ASP A 688 -10.03 -28.12 51.40
C ASP A 688 -11.02 -29.25 51.17
N ASP A 689 -11.27 -29.98 52.26
CA ASP A 689 -12.45 -30.81 52.41
C ASP A 689 -13.67 -29.89 52.40
N ASN A 690 -14.24 -29.67 51.21
CA ASN A 690 -15.61 -29.24 51.09
C ASN A 690 -16.36 -30.20 50.16
N THR A 691 -16.32 -31.48 50.54
CA THR A 691 -17.40 -32.40 50.20
C THR A 691 -18.58 -32.13 51.14
N PRO A 692 -19.80 -31.84 50.65
CA PRO A 692 -21.00 -31.94 51.49
C PRO A 692 -21.23 -33.42 51.80
N GLY A 693 -20.73 -33.87 52.96
CA GLY A 693 -20.99 -35.20 53.49
C GLY A 693 -22.48 -35.41 53.85
N PRO A 694 -22.98 -36.64 53.76
CA PRO A 694 -24.40 -36.97 53.94
C PRO A 694 -24.80 -36.86 55.42
N GLN A 695 -25.80 -36.03 55.73
CA GLN A 695 -26.46 -36.06 57.03
C GLN A 695 -27.53 -37.16 57.07
N ALA A 696 -27.30 -38.15 57.92
CA ALA A 696 -28.30 -39.11 58.37
C ALA A 696 -28.50 -38.95 59.89
N GLY A 697 -29.74 -38.77 60.34
CA GLY A 697 -30.12 -39.00 61.74
C GLY A 697 -31.26 -38.15 62.31
N GLY A 698 -32.50 -38.69 62.27
CA GLY A 698 -33.59 -38.62 63.28
C GLY A 698 -34.12 -37.25 63.74
N GLY A 699 -35.36 -36.85 63.41
CA GLY A 699 -36.62 -37.20 64.13
C GLY A 699 -36.99 -36.05 65.08
N ALA A 700 -38.21 -35.50 65.22
CA ALA A 700 -39.56 -35.87 64.84
C ALA A 700 -40.45 -34.60 64.71
N GLU A 701 -41.60 -34.81 64.07
CA GLU A 701 -42.84 -34.02 63.90
C GLU A 701 -43.37 -33.20 65.12
N PRO A 702 -44.36 -32.26 64.98
CA PRO A 702 -45.61 -32.50 64.23
C PRO A 702 -46.36 -31.35 63.50
N SER A 703 -47.21 -31.80 62.56
CA SER A 703 -48.61 -31.39 62.28
C SER A 703 -48.97 -30.31 61.23
N ALA A 704 -49.64 -30.79 60.16
CA ALA A 704 -50.80 -30.26 59.39
C ALA A 704 -50.67 -28.93 58.58
N ALA A 705 -51.32 -28.70 57.42
CA ALA A 705 -52.46 -29.36 56.76
C ALA A 705 -52.46 -29.23 55.21
N ALA A 706 -53.03 -30.26 54.57
CA ALA A 706 -53.91 -30.31 53.39
C ALA A 706 -53.55 -29.69 52.00
N GLN A 707 -53.28 -30.63 51.06
CA GLN A 707 -53.63 -30.80 49.61
C GLN A 707 -54.80 -29.99 48.97
N PRO A 708 -55.12 -30.07 47.63
CA PRO A 708 -54.64 -30.99 46.54
C PRO A 708 -54.36 -30.40 45.11
N GLN A 709 -53.38 -30.98 44.36
CA GLN A 709 -53.49 -31.85 43.13
C GLN A 709 -54.60 -31.62 42.05
N PRO A 710 -54.54 -32.13 40.78
CA PRO A 710 -53.41 -32.73 40.01
C PRO A 710 -53.46 -32.71 38.42
N VAL A 711 -52.48 -33.44 37.80
CA VAL A 711 -52.51 -34.34 36.58
C VAL A 711 -52.75 -33.70 35.19
N GLY A 712 -52.09 -34.05 34.07
CA GLY A 712 -51.26 -35.17 33.57
C GLY A 712 -51.46 -35.22 32.02
N THR A 713 -50.86 -36.01 31.13
CA THR A 713 -50.09 -37.27 31.15
C THR A 713 -49.56 -37.55 29.71
N THR A 714 -48.42 -38.26 29.60
CA THR A 714 -48.05 -39.35 28.63
C THR A 714 -47.98 -39.08 27.11
N GLY A 715 -47.10 -39.66 26.28
CA GLY A 715 -46.07 -40.69 26.44
C GLY A 715 -45.81 -41.46 25.12
N THR A 716 -44.56 -41.92 24.94
CA THR A 716 -44.07 -43.14 24.22
C THR A 716 -43.94 -43.25 22.68
N GLY A 717 -42.77 -43.78 22.25
CA GLY A 717 -42.68 -44.83 21.20
C GLY A 717 -41.59 -44.69 20.10
N ALA A 718 -40.56 -45.54 20.11
CA ALA A 718 -39.60 -45.84 19.01
C ALA A 718 -39.79 -47.32 18.54
N PRO A 719 -38.97 -47.99 17.69
CA PRO A 719 -37.96 -47.63 16.66
C PRO A 719 -38.07 -48.47 15.33
N ALA A 720 -37.12 -48.32 14.36
CA ALA A 720 -36.39 -49.39 13.61
C ALA A 720 -36.07 -49.16 12.11
N ALA A 721 -34.76 -49.25 11.78
CA ALA A 721 -34.04 -49.98 10.71
C ALA A 721 -34.39 -49.94 9.18
N ALA A 722 -33.32 -49.71 8.39
CA ALA A 722 -32.79 -50.56 7.29
C ALA A 722 -32.82 -50.07 5.81
N ARG A 723 -31.61 -50.14 5.21
CA ARG A 723 -31.19 -50.63 3.87
C ARG A 723 -31.03 -49.67 2.65
N VAL A 724 -29.86 -49.89 2.03
CA VAL A 724 -29.28 -49.46 0.75
C VAL A 724 -29.95 -50.18 -0.44
N PRO A 725 -29.85 -49.66 -1.68
CA PRO A 725 -29.09 -50.40 -2.70
C PRO A 725 -28.22 -49.54 -3.65
N ASP A 726 -27.22 -50.22 -4.22
CA ASP A 726 -26.29 -49.85 -5.31
C ASP A 726 -26.96 -49.61 -6.68
N ARG A 727 -26.32 -48.83 -7.57
CA ARG A 727 -25.59 -49.23 -8.82
C ARG A 727 -25.58 -48.17 -9.94
N ALA A 728 -24.36 -47.81 -10.34
CA ALA A 728 -23.79 -47.73 -11.71
C ALA A 728 -24.36 -46.83 -12.85
N SER A 729 -23.41 -46.05 -13.41
CA SER A 729 -23.14 -45.73 -14.83
C SER A 729 -24.02 -44.77 -15.63
N GLY A 730 -23.38 -43.79 -16.31
CA GLY A 730 -23.94 -43.09 -17.47
C GLY A 730 -23.39 -41.69 -17.73
N ARG A 731 -22.46 -41.55 -18.68
CA ARG A 731 -22.15 -40.28 -19.38
C ARG A 731 -23.36 -39.90 -20.26
N ALA A 732 -23.88 -38.68 -20.15
CA ALA A 732 -24.50 -37.98 -21.28
C ALA A 732 -24.67 -36.47 -21.00
N SER A 733 -24.24 -35.71 -21.99
CA SER A 733 -24.46 -34.31 -22.30
C SER A 733 -25.94 -33.90 -22.44
N GLY A 734 -26.26 -32.66 -22.06
CA GLY A 734 -27.40 -31.90 -22.60
C GLY A 734 -28.44 -31.45 -21.57
N PRO A 735 -29.17 -30.35 -21.86
CA PRO A 735 -29.46 -29.28 -20.90
C PRO A 735 -30.88 -29.33 -20.30
N LEU A 736 -31.21 -28.26 -19.54
CA LEU A 736 -32.47 -27.86 -18.85
C LEU A 736 -32.32 -27.97 -17.32
N ALA A 737 -32.71 -27.00 -16.48
CA ALA A 737 -33.81 -26.06 -16.59
C ALA A 737 -33.57 -24.76 -15.81
N ARG A 738 -34.18 -23.68 -16.31
CA ARG A 738 -34.53 -22.49 -15.54
C ARG A 738 -35.65 -22.83 -14.56
N THR A 739 -35.47 -22.50 -13.29
CA THR A 739 -36.55 -22.15 -12.37
C THR A 739 -36.09 -20.94 -11.56
N GLY A 740 -36.80 -19.84 -11.72
CA GLY A 740 -36.45 -18.55 -11.12
C GLY A 740 -36.84 -18.43 -9.65
N ALA A 741 -36.17 -17.49 -8.98
CA ALA A 741 -36.74 -16.70 -7.91
C ALA A 741 -36.20 -15.27 -8.05
N SER A 742 -37.09 -14.37 -8.45
CA SER A 742 -36.88 -12.93 -8.50
C SER A 742 -37.17 -12.33 -7.13
N LEU A 743 -36.23 -11.57 -6.55
CA LEU A 743 -36.52 -10.60 -5.49
C LEU A 743 -35.82 -9.27 -5.79
N ASN A 744 -36.62 -8.21 -5.71
CA ASN A 744 -36.33 -6.83 -6.07
C ASN A 744 -35.44 -6.14 -5.03
N ALA A 745 -34.32 -5.56 -5.46
CA ALA A 745 -33.50 -4.63 -4.67
C ALA A 745 -33.29 -3.28 -5.40
N GLY A 746 -34.29 -2.82 -6.16
CA GLY A 746 -34.21 -1.63 -7.00
C GLY A 746 -34.91 -0.37 -6.47
N SER A 747 -35.56 -0.41 -5.30
CA SER A 747 -36.45 0.67 -4.86
C SER A 747 -36.05 1.39 -3.56
N LEU A 748 -34.88 1.10 -2.98
CA LEU A 748 -34.38 1.83 -1.80
C LEU A 748 -33.31 2.90 -2.11
N ALA A 749 -32.65 2.83 -3.27
CA ALA A 749 -31.58 3.77 -3.63
C ALA A 749 -32.10 5.10 -4.22
N LEU A 750 -33.30 5.10 -4.83
CA LEU A 750 -33.85 6.31 -5.47
C LEU A 750 -34.49 7.29 -4.48
N SER A 751 -34.95 6.81 -3.32
CA SER A 751 -35.59 7.63 -2.28
C SER A 751 -34.58 8.43 -1.44
N LEU A 752 -33.35 7.93 -1.29
CA LEU A 752 -32.28 8.62 -0.54
C LEU A 752 -31.65 9.77 -1.35
N LEU A 753 -31.56 9.64 -2.68
CA LEU A 753 -31.06 10.71 -3.55
C LEU A 753 -32.05 11.89 -3.68
N ALA A 754 -33.36 11.63 -3.64
CA ALA A 754 -34.37 12.67 -3.69
C ALA A 754 -34.44 13.51 -2.40
N VAL A 755 -34.22 12.90 -1.23
CA VAL A 755 -34.21 13.61 0.06
C VAL A 755 -32.91 14.40 0.26
N GLY A 756 -31.77 13.87 -0.18
CA GLY A 756 -30.49 14.58 -0.17
C GLY A 756 -30.49 15.82 -1.07
N GLY A 757 -31.04 15.70 -2.29
CA GLY A 757 -31.16 16.83 -3.22
C GLY A 757 -32.09 17.96 -2.70
N TYR A 758 -33.17 17.61 -2.01
CA TYR A 758 -34.11 18.58 -1.45
C TYR A 758 -33.53 19.37 -0.27
N LEU A 759 -32.69 18.74 0.57
CA LEU A 759 -32.04 19.40 1.71
C LEU A 759 -30.90 20.34 1.28
N ILE A 760 -30.19 20.01 0.20
CA ILE A 760 -29.14 20.87 -0.37
C ILE A 760 -29.75 22.10 -1.06
N LEU A 761 -30.89 21.94 -1.74
CA LEU A 761 -31.59 23.06 -2.38
C LEU A 761 -32.21 24.03 -1.36
N ARG A 762 -32.68 23.51 -0.21
CA ARG A 762 -33.21 24.34 0.88
C ARG A 762 -32.14 25.17 1.59
N ARG A 763 -30.91 24.66 1.69
CA ARG A 763 -29.77 25.37 2.34
C ARG A 763 -29.20 26.50 1.47
N ARG A 764 -29.36 26.44 0.14
CA ARG A 764 -28.95 27.50 -0.78
C ARG A 764 -29.97 28.64 -0.95
N LEU A 765 -31.18 28.49 -0.45
CA LEU A 765 -32.24 29.51 -0.51
C LEU A 765 -32.40 30.30 0.81
N GLN A 766 -31.51 30.08 1.78
CA GLN A 766 -31.50 30.77 3.08
C GLN A 766 -30.12 31.38 3.43
N ALA A 767 -29.24 31.54 2.45
CA ALA A 767 -27.95 32.24 2.56
C ALA A 767 -27.97 33.52 1.71
#